data_AF-A0A1H5SP28-F1
#
_entry.id   AF-A0A1H5SP28-F1
#
_cell.length_a   1.000
_cell.length_b   1.000
_cell.length_c   1.000
_cell.angle_alpha   90.00
_cell.angle_beta   90.00
_cell.angle_gamma   90.00
#
_symmetry.space_group_name_H-M   'P 1'
#
loop_
_entity.id
_entity.type
_entity.pdbx_description
1 polymer ?
#
loop_
_entity_poly.entity_id
_entity_poly.type
_entity_poly.pdbx_seq_one_letter_code
_entity_poly.pdbx_strand_id
1 'polypeptide(L)'
;MKKLKIKRIASAVMAVLMTVALMPTGMTSTRVNAKTTSDSSSNQGEWNFITYGNGIKTDDSSKIYTSCEGSLNDGDTVQLTAGGLTDGVMVGSDKHNWGKLVPASFDGLSFYYTSVPTNKNFELRAKVKVNQWYLTNGQEGFGLMAADKCGGSGWNNSYMALASQTIYRPGKDGEPTSDEAYSPVKQRLGIEIREKSGLTKDNIKAVENGDREVISQVFSSTEYPLEQRYPNESNLIGNFTNEAGKLTNNVNITEMYLTIGKNNTGYYIKYEPLDGSDYSTTKQYYEPDILSQLDTDNVYVGFFVSRFAQATYSDVTLNIYDPSQDSEAIPHPIEELPLNASISSEATTNSSNYNLTFNSNSDGVANVYENGELINTVDVKANETANIATQLNIGENIFNVKFKPTDGFKPSKYSVLDNYEERTYTKKVTYQAYTGSIIYVSPEGNGNGTKENPADLQTAIRFAQPGQKIVCKEGTYAYSSTLTIPRGTNGREDAMIYLIADPEASSRPVFSGERAKGHAMEVAGNYWFIQGIDVANSADTKDGMHVSGSYNTIDDVEVYNNGNTGLQISRLSANDDRDMWPQHNLILNTTSHDNADSGYEDADGFGAKLTCGEGNVFDGCISYCNADDGFDFFAKVQTGSIGSVTIKNSVSYGNGYLSNGKRAGNGNGFKMGGDSVAAGHVLQNSFAFDNKSKGIDCNSCPDIKIFNSTTFNNAANNVALYTNYANETDFSADGILSYKTDACGSQNTGENFKFKGKQAKDSSAVFKSTDYFWKTVQGDSIDSSKVVTDDWFKSVDTGYDYKNHTYETLPVTRDADGRINMHGLLELTDKAPLNVGARFNADMLTSNPVISIDGEETTGFASENEAITDETAKEGLDGEVAADEENVIVASDTAANETASNMDEAKTKVNTLDSAMPVLFVALLLISAAIVVYTKKKGIVSEK
;
A
#
# COMPACT_ATOMS: atom_id res chain seq x y z
N MET A 1 -14.56 -34.32 53.37
CA MET A 1 -13.78 -35.30 54.17
C MET A 1 -14.20 -36.72 53.78
N LYS A 2 -13.31 -37.74 53.90
CA LYS A 2 -13.59 -39.20 53.80
C LYS A 2 -14.08 -39.68 52.40
N LYS A 3 -13.54 -40.66 51.66
CA LYS A 3 -13.01 -42.04 51.91
C LYS A 3 -14.06 -42.94 52.60
N LEU A 4 -14.45 -44.14 52.14
CA LEU A 4 -13.95 -45.12 51.12
C LEU A 4 -15.21 -45.99 50.70
N LYS A 5 -15.27 -47.18 50.03
CA LYS A 5 -14.34 -48.27 49.70
C LYS A 5 -14.88 -49.29 48.63
N ILE A 6 -14.35 -49.25 47.40
CA ILE A 6 -13.97 -50.38 46.51
C ILE A 6 -14.93 -51.59 46.32
N LYS A 7 -15.33 -51.88 45.06
CA LYS A 7 -15.14 -53.19 44.39
C LYS A 7 -15.25 -53.13 42.85
N ARG A 8 -14.76 -54.18 42.16
CA ARG A 8 -14.63 -54.30 40.69
C ARG A 8 -15.74 -55.16 40.08
N ILE A 9 -16.11 -54.93 38.81
CA ILE A 9 -15.91 -55.83 37.64
C ILE A 9 -16.39 -55.13 36.35
N ALA A 10 -15.94 -55.65 35.20
CA ALA A 10 -15.88 -55.07 33.85
C ALA A 10 -17.17 -54.50 33.19
N SER A 11 -16.91 -53.58 32.25
CA SER A 11 -17.68 -53.27 31.03
C SER A 11 -18.99 -52.46 31.13
N ALA A 12 -19.40 -51.94 29.97
CA ALA A 12 -20.53 -51.04 29.70
C ALA A 12 -20.42 -49.61 30.28
N VAL A 13 -19.94 -48.68 29.45
CA VAL A 13 -20.17 -47.23 29.61
C VAL A 13 -21.61 -46.93 29.19
N MET A 14 -22.32 -46.10 29.96
CA MET A 14 -23.70 -45.72 29.68
C MET A 14 -23.80 -44.20 29.48
N ALA A 15 -24.12 -43.78 28.26
CA ALA A 15 -24.68 -42.46 27.97
C ALA A 15 -26.14 -42.42 28.50
N VAL A 16 -26.89 -41.32 28.57
CA VAL A 16 -26.99 -40.18 27.64
C VAL A 16 -27.48 -38.94 28.41
N LEU A 17 -26.94 -37.76 28.07
CA LEU A 17 -27.74 -36.52 27.97
C LEU A 17 -27.10 -35.56 26.95
N MET A 18 -27.08 -36.00 25.70
CA MET A 18 -26.85 -35.19 24.50
C MET A 18 -28.06 -35.40 23.58
N THR A 19 -28.79 -34.34 23.27
CA THR A 19 -29.86 -34.34 22.26
C THR A 19 -29.27 -34.07 20.88
N VAL A 20 -28.62 -35.09 20.30
CA VAL A 20 -28.26 -35.09 18.87
C VAL A 20 -29.47 -35.58 18.07
N ALA A 21 -29.96 -34.75 17.14
CA ALA A 21 -30.98 -35.15 16.17
C ALA A 21 -30.33 -35.98 15.04
N LEU A 22 -30.25 -37.30 15.24
CA LEU A 22 -29.70 -38.22 14.24
C LEU A 22 -30.69 -38.52 13.10
N MET A 23 -30.18 -38.51 11.88
CA MET A 23 -30.93 -38.87 10.66
C MET A 23 -31.33 -40.35 10.65
N PRO A 24 -32.53 -40.71 10.17
CA PRO A 24 -32.93 -42.10 9.96
C PRO A 24 -32.53 -42.59 8.55
N THR A 25 -31.38 -43.24 8.43
CA THR A 25 -31.04 -44.01 7.21
C THR A 25 -31.86 -45.30 7.16
N GLY A 26 -32.88 -45.37 6.30
CA GLY A 26 -33.58 -46.63 6.00
C GLY A 26 -35.07 -46.51 5.70
N MET A 27 -35.43 -46.06 4.49
CA MET A 27 -36.74 -46.35 3.90
C MET A 27 -36.57 -47.08 2.57
N THR A 28 -37.12 -48.29 2.52
CA THR A 28 -37.31 -49.05 1.29
C THR A 28 -38.30 -48.36 0.36
N SER A 29 -38.08 -48.48 -0.96
CA SER A 29 -38.97 -47.97 -2.00
C SER A 29 -40.43 -48.35 -1.75
N THR A 30 -41.25 -47.38 -1.37
CA THR A 30 -42.71 -47.52 -1.29
C THR A 30 -43.34 -46.52 -2.26
N ARG A 31 -43.78 -47.00 -3.43
CA ARG A 31 -44.48 -46.16 -4.41
C ARG A 31 -45.81 -45.69 -3.83
N VAL A 32 -45.90 -44.42 -3.47
CA VAL A 32 -47.18 -43.73 -3.25
C VAL A 32 -47.47 -42.93 -4.51
N ASN A 33 -48.47 -43.36 -5.29
CA ASN A 33 -48.97 -42.60 -6.44
C ASN A 33 -49.83 -41.41 -5.96
N ALA A 34 -49.19 -40.42 -5.31
CA ALA A 34 -49.78 -39.12 -5.09
C ALA A 34 -49.78 -38.37 -6.43
N LYS A 35 -50.95 -38.29 -7.09
CA LYS A 35 -51.11 -37.56 -8.35
C LYS A 35 -51.28 -36.06 -8.07
N THR A 36 -50.19 -35.40 -7.64
CA THR A 36 -50.11 -33.94 -7.58
C THR A 36 -50.18 -33.36 -9.00
N THR A 37 -50.94 -32.28 -9.16
CA THR A 37 -51.04 -31.53 -10.42
C THR A 37 -49.80 -30.67 -10.62
N SER A 38 -49.09 -30.91 -11.72
CA SER A 38 -47.88 -30.19 -12.09
C SER A 38 -48.23 -28.88 -12.82
N ASP A 39 -48.54 -27.83 -12.07
CA ASP A 39 -48.60 -26.45 -12.57
C ASP A 39 -47.33 -25.67 -12.17
N SER A 40 -46.17 -26.29 -12.38
CA SER A 40 -44.87 -25.61 -12.33
C SER A 40 -44.66 -24.83 -13.63
N SER A 41 -45.27 -23.65 -13.71
CA SER A 41 -45.02 -22.70 -14.81
C SER A 41 -43.60 -22.17 -14.74
N SER A 42 -42.76 -22.54 -15.71
CA SER A 42 -41.40 -22.03 -15.87
C SER A 42 -41.43 -20.57 -16.35
N ASN A 43 -41.61 -19.64 -15.41
CA ASN A 43 -41.57 -18.20 -15.66
C ASN A 43 -40.11 -17.72 -15.83
N GLN A 44 -39.44 -18.23 -16.87
CA GLN A 44 -38.22 -17.62 -17.38
C GLN A 44 -38.60 -16.26 -17.98
N GLY A 45 -37.95 -15.19 -17.49
CA GLY A 45 -37.97 -13.90 -18.17
C GLY A 45 -37.18 -13.93 -19.47
N GLU A 46 -37.36 -12.91 -20.31
CA GLU A 46 -36.59 -12.78 -21.55
C GLU A 46 -35.10 -12.56 -21.23
N TRP A 47 -34.26 -13.47 -21.72
CA TRP A 47 -32.81 -13.36 -21.56
C TRP A 47 -32.22 -12.37 -22.57
N ASN A 48 -31.39 -11.47 -22.05
CA ASN A 48 -30.80 -10.32 -22.72
C ASN A 48 -29.26 -10.37 -22.66
N PHE A 49 -28.58 -9.70 -23.58
CA PHE A 49 -27.11 -9.60 -23.61
C PHE A 49 -26.64 -8.14 -23.60
N ILE A 50 -25.60 -7.84 -22.83
CA ILE A 50 -24.98 -6.51 -22.74
C ILE A 50 -23.47 -6.62 -22.52
N THR A 51 -22.73 -5.59 -22.93
CA THR A 51 -21.33 -5.38 -22.52
C THR A 51 -21.20 -3.98 -21.92
N TYR A 52 -20.50 -3.87 -20.78
CA TYR A 52 -20.33 -2.59 -20.08
C TYR A 52 -19.16 -2.63 -19.09
N GLY A 53 -18.72 -1.45 -18.64
CA GLY A 53 -17.74 -1.31 -17.56
C GLY A 53 -16.26 -1.34 -17.98
N ASN A 54 -15.39 -1.64 -17.01
CA ASN A 54 -13.95 -1.44 -17.10
C ASN A 54 -13.27 -2.23 -18.25
N GLY A 55 -12.59 -1.53 -19.15
CA GLY A 55 -11.92 -2.15 -20.30
C GLY A 55 -12.85 -2.62 -21.43
N ILE A 56 -14.16 -2.34 -21.38
CA ILE A 56 -15.06 -2.45 -22.53
C ILE A 56 -14.92 -1.17 -23.38
N LYS A 57 -14.99 -1.31 -24.70
CA LYS A 57 -14.93 -0.21 -25.69
C LYS A 57 -16.20 -0.24 -26.53
N THR A 58 -17.04 0.78 -26.37
CA THR A 58 -18.37 0.89 -27.01
C THR A 58 -18.38 1.76 -28.27
N ASP A 59 -17.24 2.34 -28.62
CA ASP A 59 -17.04 3.32 -29.69
C ASP A 59 -16.67 2.71 -31.05
N ASP A 60 -16.18 1.46 -31.09
CA ASP A 60 -15.75 0.78 -32.31
C ASP A 60 -16.54 -0.51 -32.58
N SER A 61 -17.67 -0.35 -33.27
CA SER A 61 -18.53 -1.46 -33.70
C SER A 61 -17.90 -2.41 -34.73
N SER A 62 -16.68 -2.13 -35.23
CA SER A 62 -15.96 -3.01 -36.16
C SER A 62 -15.07 -4.05 -35.48
N LYS A 63 -14.85 -3.95 -34.16
CA LYS A 63 -13.86 -4.76 -33.41
C LYS A 63 -14.46 -5.58 -32.27
N ILE A 64 -15.68 -6.08 -32.42
CA ILE A 64 -16.39 -6.83 -31.37
C ILE A 64 -15.61 -8.11 -30.97
N TYR A 65 -14.85 -8.04 -29.87
CA TYR A 65 -14.13 -9.18 -29.27
C TYR A 65 -14.90 -9.78 -28.08
N THR A 66 -16.22 -9.64 -28.10
CA THR A 66 -17.15 -10.16 -27.09
C THR A 66 -18.36 -10.77 -27.78
N SER A 67 -18.52 -12.09 -27.70
CA SER A 67 -19.63 -12.82 -28.35
C SER A 67 -20.60 -13.43 -27.34
N CYS A 68 -21.85 -13.55 -27.77
CA CYS A 68 -22.87 -14.39 -27.17
C CYS A 68 -23.39 -15.32 -28.28
N GLU A 69 -23.27 -16.63 -28.07
CA GLU A 69 -23.59 -17.66 -29.05
C GLU A 69 -24.57 -18.67 -28.43
N GLY A 70 -25.66 -18.98 -29.13
CA GLY A 70 -26.82 -19.65 -28.51
C GLY A 70 -27.78 -18.64 -27.85
N SER A 71 -28.84 -19.16 -27.25
CA SER A 71 -29.92 -18.40 -26.62
C SER A 71 -30.65 -19.32 -25.65
N LEU A 72 -30.90 -18.86 -24.42
CA LEU A 72 -31.75 -19.57 -23.46
C LEU A 72 -33.26 -19.29 -23.66
N ASN A 73 -33.60 -18.36 -24.56
CA ASN A 73 -34.99 -18.16 -25.00
C ASN A 73 -35.41 -19.23 -26.04
N ASP A 74 -34.43 -19.82 -26.75
CA ASP A 74 -34.64 -20.67 -27.93
C ASP A 74 -33.95 -22.05 -27.86
N GLY A 75 -33.20 -22.34 -26.79
CA GLY A 75 -32.44 -23.58 -26.63
C GLY A 75 -31.76 -23.74 -25.26
N ASP A 76 -31.05 -24.85 -25.05
CA ASP A 76 -30.61 -25.29 -23.72
C ASP A 76 -29.26 -24.71 -23.25
N THR A 77 -28.59 -23.89 -24.08
CA THR A 77 -27.21 -23.42 -23.81
C THR A 77 -26.93 -22.01 -24.33
N VAL A 78 -26.05 -21.29 -23.63
CA VAL A 78 -25.42 -20.05 -24.10
C VAL A 78 -23.91 -20.08 -23.87
N GLN A 79 -23.12 -19.74 -24.87
CA GLN A 79 -21.67 -19.56 -24.79
C GLN A 79 -21.34 -18.07 -24.82
N LEU A 80 -20.53 -17.61 -23.88
CA LEU A 80 -20.04 -16.24 -23.82
C LEU A 80 -18.52 -16.22 -24.07
N THR A 81 -18.07 -15.24 -24.83
CA THR A 81 -16.64 -14.95 -25.06
C THR A 81 -16.33 -13.51 -24.67
N ALA A 82 -15.20 -13.28 -24.00
CA ALA A 82 -14.52 -11.99 -23.95
C ALA A 82 -13.04 -12.25 -24.28
N GLY A 83 -12.58 -11.80 -25.43
CA GLY A 83 -11.23 -12.06 -25.93
C GLY A 83 -11.18 -12.32 -27.43
N GLY A 84 -9.98 -12.16 -28.00
CA GLY A 84 -9.70 -12.51 -29.40
C GLY A 84 -9.39 -13.99 -29.56
N LEU A 85 -9.97 -14.61 -30.60
CA LEU A 85 -9.67 -15.98 -31.00
C LEU A 85 -8.87 -15.97 -32.31
N THR A 86 -7.77 -16.72 -32.36
CA THR A 86 -7.01 -17.04 -33.59
C THR A 86 -7.15 -18.53 -33.86
N ASP A 87 -7.69 -18.90 -35.03
CA ASP A 87 -7.99 -20.31 -35.40
C ASP A 87 -8.81 -21.08 -34.34
N GLY A 88 -9.68 -20.35 -33.62
CA GLY A 88 -10.52 -20.87 -32.53
C GLY A 88 -9.85 -20.88 -31.16
N VAL A 89 -8.54 -20.61 -31.06
CA VAL A 89 -7.77 -20.58 -29.80
C VAL A 89 -7.67 -19.15 -29.27
N MET A 90 -7.89 -18.98 -27.97
CA MET A 90 -7.84 -17.67 -27.30
C MET A 90 -6.41 -17.15 -27.13
N VAL A 91 -6.19 -15.89 -27.53
CA VAL A 91 -4.86 -15.25 -27.57
C VAL A 91 -4.82 -13.93 -26.81
N GLY A 92 -3.78 -13.74 -25.99
CA GLY A 92 -3.50 -12.49 -25.29
C GLY A 92 -2.98 -11.39 -26.22
N SER A 93 -3.59 -10.21 -26.16
CA SER A 93 -3.10 -8.97 -26.80
C SER A 93 -3.83 -7.73 -26.27
N ASP A 94 -3.15 -6.59 -26.20
CA ASP A 94 -3.74 -5.28 -25.82
C ASP A 94 -4.88 -4.82 -26.74
N LYS A 95 -5.01 -5.44 -27.91
CA LYS A 95 -6.10 -5.19 -28.86
C LYS A 95 -7.37 -6.00 -28.53
N HIS A 96 -7.26 -7.00 -27.66
CA HIS A 96 -8.27 -8.03 -27.41
C HIS A 96 -8.61 -8.19 -25.91
N ASN A 97 -8.04 -7.37 -25.03
CA ASN A 97 -8.17 -7.41 -23.56
C ASN A 97 -9.50 -6.86 -23.02
N TRP A 98 -10.61 -7.17 -23.69
CA TRP A 98 -11.93 -6.58 -23.44
C TRP A 98 -12.55 -7.06 -22.13
N GLY A 99 -13.02 -6.10 -21.34
CA GLY A 99 -13.39 -6.33 -19.94
C GLY A 99 -12.17 -6.28 -19.02
N LYS A 100 -12.44 -6.28 -17.71
CA LYS A 100 -11.44 -6.26 -16.63
C LYS A 100 -12.19 -6.51 -15.32
N LEU A 101 -11.91 -7.60 -14.63
CA LEU A 101 -12.27 -7.74 -13.22
C LEU A 101 -11.31 -6.88 -12.39
N VAL A 102 -11.83 -6.12 -11.44
CA VAL A 102 -11.03 -5.29 -10.54
C VAL A 102 -11.60 -5.42 -9.13
N PRO A 103 -10.93 -6.14 -8.19
CA PRO A 103 -11.47 -6.38 -6.85
C PRO A 103 -12.02 -5.11 -6.18
N ALA A 104 -11.17 -4.13 -5.91
CA ALA A 104 -11.55 -2.88 -5.25
C ALA A 104 -11.91 -1.73 -6.23
N SER A 105 -12.70 -2.02 -7.27
CA SER A 105 -13.27 -1.00 -8.16
C SER A 105 -14.48 -1.55 -8.95
N PHE A 106 -14.89 -0.87 -10.01
CA PHE A 106 -15.85 -1.40 -10.98
C PHE A 106 -15.21 -2.40 -11.96
N ASP A 107 -15.97 -3.46 -12.28
CA ASP A 107 -15.59 -4.45 -13.28
C ASP A 107 -16.03 -4.01 -14.69
N GLY A 108 -15.58 -4.74 -15.71
CA GLY A 108 -16.16 -4.69 -17.06
C GLY A 108 -16.37 -6.08 -17.64
N LEU A 109 -17.60 -6.32 -18.09
CA LEU A 109 -18.15 -7.65 -18.31
C LEU A 109 -18.89 -7.74 -19.65
N SER A 110 -18.88 -8.93 -20.24
CA SER A 110 -19.99 -9.42 -21.08
C SER A 110 -20.99 -10.12 -20.17
N PHE A 111 -22.25 -9.68 -20.12
CA PHE A 111 -23.27 -10.20 -19.20
C PHE A 111 -24.52 -10.66 -19.97
N TYR A 112 -24.94 -11.90 -19.75
CA TYR A 112 -26.16 -12.50 -20.30
C TYR A 112 -27.14 -12.79 -19.17
N TYR A 113 -28.27 -12.09 -19.14
CA TYR A 113 -29.06 -11.90 -17.92
C TYR A 113 -30.57 -11.85 -18.16
N THR A 114 -31.34 -11.99 -17.10
CA THR A 114 -32.76 -11.60 -17.05
C THR A 114 -33.02 -10.80 -15.75
N SER A 115 -34.14 -10.08 -15.68
CA SER A 115 -34.56 -9.35 -14.48
C SER A 115 -35.50 -10.19 -13.60
N VAL A 116 -35.27 -10.15 -12.29
CA VAL A 116 -36.16 -10.68 -11.25
C VAL A 116 -36.66 -9.50 -10.41
N PRO A 117 -37.97 -9.35 -10.14
CA PRO A 117 -38.46 -8.27 -9.28
C PRO A 117 -37.84 -8.33 -7.88
N THR A 118 -37.44 -7.18 -7.31
CA THR A 118 -36.77 -7.09 -5.98
C THR A 118 -37.59 -7.71 -4.84
N ASN A 119 -38.92 -7.71 -4.98
CA ASN A 119 -39.89 -8.30 -4.06
C ASN A 119 -40.13 -9.80 -4.25
N LYS A 120 -39.28 -10.49 -5.02
CA LYS A 120 -39.29 -11.95 -5.19
C LYS A 120 -37.98 -12.57 -4.73
N ASN A 121 -38.11 -13.83 -4.33
CA ASN A 121 -37.00 -14.70 -4.03
C ASN A 121 -36.75 -15.59 -5.25
N PHE A 122 -35.51 -16.04 -5.44
CA PHE A 122 -35.11 -16.76 -6.63
C PHE A 122 -33.92 -17.70 -6.39
N GLU A 123 -33.78 -18.69 -7.26
CA GLU A 123 -32.57 -19.49 -7.40
C GLU A 123 -32.20 -19.58 -8.88
N LEU A 124 -31.01 -19.09 -9.24
CA LEU A 124 -30.37 -19.31 -10.53
C LEU A 124 -29.23 -20.31 -10.35
N ARG A 125 -29.35 -21.49 -10.96
CA ARG A 125 -28.31 -22.52 -11.02
C ARG A 125 -27.99 -22.86 -12.46
N ALA A 126 -26.72 -23.08 -12.78
CA ALA A 126 -26.26 -23.49 -14.10
C ALA A 126 -24.98 -24.33 -14.03
N LYS A 127 -24.83 -25.27 -14.97
CA LYS A 127 -23.55 -25.91 -15.25
C LYS A 127 -22.67 -24.97 -16.06
N VAL A 128 -21.54 -24.58 -15.50
CA VAL A 128 -20.48 -23.83 -16.17
C VAL A 128 -19.47 -24.81 -16.74
N LYS A 129 -19.28 -24.77 -18.04
CA LYS A 129 -18.18 -25.45 -18.74
C LYS A 129 -17.14 -24.41 -19.16
N VAL A 130 -15.89 -24.69 -18.83
CA VAL A 130 -14.74 -23.86 -19.21
C VAL A 130 -14.33 -24.22 -20.64
N ASN A 131 -14.48 -23.30 -21.59
CA ASN A 131 -14.03 -23.54 -22.97
C ASN A 131 -12.53 -23.28 -23.07
N GLN A 132 -12.11 -22.06 -22.71
CA GLN A 132 -10.72 -21.61 -22.76
C GLN A 132 -10.51 -20.26 -22.07
N TRP A 133 -9.29 -19.96 -21.65
CA TRP A 133 -8.89 -18.65 -21.12
C TRP A 133 -7.38 -18.41 -21.28
N TYR A 134 -6.90 -17.17 -21.11
CA TYR A 134 -5.48 -16.80 -21.19
C TYR A 134 -5.11 -15.96 -19.97
N LEU A 135 -4.16 -16.42 -19.14
CA LEU A 135 -3.73 -15.66 -17.96
C LEU A 135 -2.96 -14.40 -18.40
N THR A 136 -3.31 -13.24 -17.86
CA THR A 136 -2.52 -12.01 -17.96
C THR A 136 -2.09 -11.51 -16.58
N ASN A 137 -3.01 -10.93 -15.82
CA ASN A 137 -2.72 -10.30 -14.53
C ASN A 137 -3.80 -10.56 -13.47
N GLY A 138 -4.62 -11.60 -13.64
CA GLY A 138 -5.70 -11.97 -12.72
C GLY A 138 -6.99 -11.17 -12.89
N GLN A 139 -7.11 -10.37 -13.94
CA GLN A 139 -8.30 -9.54 -14.25
C GLN A 139 -9.22 -10.23 -15.28
N GLU A 140 -8.80 -11.40 -15.74
CA GLU A 140 -9.54 -12.42 -16.47
C GLU A 140 -10.45 -13.25 -15.56
N GLY A 141 -11.65 -13.61 -16.03
CA GLY A 141 -12.55 -14.48 -15.26
C GLY A 141 -13.96 -14.64 -15.83
N PHE A 142 -14.74 -15.53 -15.23
CA PHE A 142 -16.08 -15.90 -15.68
C PHE A 142 -16.92 -16.51 -14.54
N GLY A 143 -18.25 -16.40 -14.62
CA GLY A 143 -19.10 -16.84 -13.52
C GLY A 143 -20.60 -16.61 -13.71
N LEU A 144 -21.32 -16.65 -12.58
CA LEU A 144 -22.69 -16.15 -12.42
C LEU A 144 -22.64 -14.83 -11.65
N MET A 145 -23.61 -13.95 -11.87
CA MET A 145 -23.77 -12.71 -11.12
C MET A 145 -25.24 -12.42 -10.84
N ALA A 146 -25.52 -11.94 -9.62
CA ALA A 146 -26.70 -11.14 -9.30
C ALA A 146 -26.24 -9.70 -9.05
N ALA A 147 -26.92 -8.72 -9.65
CA ALA A 147 -26.52 -7.31 -9.66
C ALA A 147 -27.72 -6.37 -9.45
N ASP A 148 -27.47 -5.25 -8.79
CA ASP A 148 -28.46 -4.21 -8.46
C ASP A 148 -28.86 -3.40 -9.71
N LYS A 149 -27.87 -2.97 -10.50
CA LYS A 149 -28.03 -2.25 -11.77
C LYS A 149 -27.53 -3.10 -12.94
N CYS A 150 -28.02 -2.82 -14.15
CA CYS A 150 -27.46 -3.36 -15.40
C CYS A 150 -26.92 -2.22 -16.28
N GLY A 151 -25.74 -2.43 -16.88
CA GLY A 151 -25.12 -1.46 -17.79
C GLY A 151 -24.49 -0.23 -17.12
N GLY A 152 -24.09 0.74 -17.95
CA GLY A 152 -23.50 2.01 -17.52
C GLY A 152 -21.99 1.92 -17.24
N SER A 153 -21.54 2.63 -16.20
CA SER A 153 -20.13 2.76 -15.81
C SER A 153 -19.46 1.44 -15.39
N GLY A 154 -20.23 0.46 -14.94
CA GLY A 154 -19.76 -0.74 -14.26
C GLY A 154 -19.82 -0.66 -12.73
N TRP A 155 -19.93 0.53 -12.13
CA TRP A 155 -20.13 0.69 -10.69
C TRP A 155 -21.49 0.14 -10.28
N ASN A 156 -21.49 -0.80 -9.33
CA ASN A 156 -22.65 -1.63 -9.01
C ASN A 156 -22.54 -2.25 -7.60
N ASN A 157 -23.68 -2.59 -7.00
CA ASN A 157 -23.71 -3.63 -5.97
C ASN A 157 -23.94 -4.98 -6.67
N SER A 158 -23.24 -6.03 -6.24
CA SER A 158 -23.36 -7.35 -6.87
C SER A 158 -22.83 -8.49 -5.98
N TYR A 159 -23.43 -9.68 -6.13
CA TYR A 159 -22.79 -10.94 -5.77
C TYR A 159 -22.37 -11.68 -7.04
N MET A 160 -21.09 -12.00 -7.15
CA MET A 160 -20.54 -12.82 -8.22
C MET A 160 -20.10 -14.18 -7.66
N ALA A 161 -20.48 -15.27 -8.31
CA ALA A 161 -19.92 -16.60 -8.10
C ALA A 161 -19.00 -16.88 -9.30
N LEU A 162 -17.69 -16.89 -9.12
CA LEU A 162 -16.76 -16.77 -10.24
C LEU A 162 -15.47 -17.56 -10.13
N ALA A 163 -14.89 -17.84 -11.30
CA ALA A 163 -13.49 -18.18 -11.48
C ALA A 163 -12.73 -16.92 -11.91
N SER A 164 -11.73 -16.52 -11.12
CA SER A 164 -10.89 -15.32 -11.25
C SER A 164 -9.57 -15.59 -10.50
N GLN A 165 -8.59 -14.69 -10.51
CA GLN A 165 -7.49 -14.79 -9.53
C GLN A 165 -8.05 -14.68 -8.11
N THR A 166 -7.69 -15.63 -7.25
CA THR A 166 -8.20 -15.76 -5.88
C THR A 166 -7.04 -15.70 -4.89
N ILE A 167 -7.15 -14.86 -3.86
CA ILE A 167 -6.16 -14.74 -2.79
C ILE A 167 -6.88 -14.81 -1.44
N TYR A 168 -6.53 -15.78 -0.60
CA TYR A 168 -7.15 -15.96 0.72
C TYR A 168 -6.17 -16.54 1.73
N ARG A 169 -6.42 -16.38 3.02
CA ARG A 169 -5.63 -17.01 4.09
C ARG A 169 -6.40 -18.22 4.65
N PRO A 170 -5.88 -19.45 4.55
CA PRO A 170 -6.45 -20.59 5.25
C PRO A 170 -6.09 -20.52 6.74
N GLY A 171 -7.12 -20.50 7.59
CA GLY A 171 -6.99 -20.50 9.04
C GLY A 171 -6.51 -21.85 9.60
N LYS A 172 -6.49 -21.95 10.93
CA LYS A 172 -5.94 -23.09 11.68
C LYS A 172 -6.63 -24.43 11.42
N ASP A 173 -7.91 -24.37 11.08
CA ASP A 173 -8.81 -25.47 10.71
C ASP A 173 -8.99 -25.60 9.18
N GLY A 174 -8.49 -24.64 8.41
CA GLY A 174 -8.61 -24.54 6.96
C GLY A 174 -9.64 -23.50 6.49
N GLU A 175 -10.50 -22.98 7.38
CA GLU A 175 -11.52 -21.99 7.02
C GLU A 175 -10.90 -20.63 6.64
N PRO A 176 -11.50 -19.85 5.73
CA PRO A 176 -10.92 -18.57 5.31
C PRO A 176 -10.92 -17.54 6.44
N THR A 177 -9.77 -16.91 6.70
CA THR A 177 -9.60 -15.90 7.75
C THR A 177 -9.05 -14.57 7.23
N SER A 178 -9.34 -13.49 7.95
CA SER A 178 -8.70 -12.18 7.80
C SER A 178 -7.41 -12.05 8.63
N ASP A 179 -7.16 -12.96 9.58
CA ASP A 179 -6.00 -12.93 10.48
C ASP A 179 -4.68 -13.00 9.69
N GLU A 180 -3.91 -11.92 9.75
CA GLU A 180 -2.67 -11.74 8.98
C GLU A 180 -1.51 -12.63 9.46
N ALA A 181 -1.64 -13.30 10.62
CA ALA A 181 -0.69 -14.31 11.07
C ALA A 181 -0.65 -15.56 10.18
N TYR A 182 -1.63 -15.74 9.29
CA TYR A 182 -1.69 -16.83 8.31
C TYR A 182 -1.19 -16.37 6.94
N SER A 183 -0.32 -17.17 6.32
CA SER A 183 0.20 -16.90 4.97
C SER A 183 -0.91 -16.97 3.92
N PRO A 184 -0.99 -16.01 2.98
CA PRO A 184 -1.97 -16.06 1.90
C PRO A 184 -1.63 -17.14 0.86
N VAL A 185 -2.68 -17.79 0.36
CA VAL A 185 -2.68 -18.70 -0.79
C VAL A 185 -3.14 -17.91 -2.02
N LYS A 186 -2.28 -17.84 -3.05
CA LYS A 186 -2.58 -17.21 -4.35
C LYS A 186 -2.86 -18.28 -5.40
N GLN A 187 -4.10 -18.39 -5.85
CA GLN A 187 -4.49 -19.28 -6.95
C GLN A 187 -4.49 -18.48 -8.27
N ARG A 188 -3.94 -19.05 -9.36
CA ARG A 188 -3.81 -18.37 -10.67
C ARG A 188 -5.17 -17.98 -11.22
N LEU A 189 -6.04 -18.97 -11.39
CA LEU A 189 -7.48 -18.83 -11.25
C LEU A 189 -7.94 -19.78 -10.13
N GLY A 190 -8.70 -19.25 -9.18
CA GLY A 190 -9.43 -20.00 -8.15
C GLY A 190 -10.93 -20.11 -8.47
N ILE A 191 -11.73 -20.40 -7.45
CA ILE A 191 -13.21 -20.31 -7.49
C ILE A 191 -13.66 -19.64 -6.20
N GLU A 192 -14.38 -18.54 -6.30
CA GLU A 192 -14.68 -17.63 -5.19
C GLU A 192 -16.07 -16.98 -5.32
N ILE A 193 -16.43 -16.24 -4.28
CA ILE A 193 -17.44 -15.19 -4.30
C ILE A 193 -16.70 -13.85 -4.33
N ARG A 194 -17.19 -12.90 -5.13
CA ARG A 194 -16.89 -11.48 -4.94
C ARG A 194 -18.18 -10.73 -4.64
N GLU A 195 -18.28 -10.15 -3.45
CA GLU A 195 -19.30 -9.17 -3.09
C GLU A 195 -18.82 -7.78 -3.46
N LYS A 196 -19.73 -6.94 -3.95
CA LYS A 196 -19.59 -5.48 -4.05
C LYS A 196 -20.84 -4.82 -3.49
N SER A 197 -20.68 -3.84 -2.60
CA SER A 197 -21.78 -3.28 -1.81
C SER A 197 -21.53 -1.84 -1.35
N GLY A 198 -22.61 -1.17 -0.91
CA GLY A 198 -22.59 0.18 -0.32
C GLY A 198 -22.90 1.34 -1.28
N LEU A 199 -23.11 1.07 -2.58
CA LEU A 199 -23.56 2.08 -3.53
C LEU A 199 -25.06 2.34 -3.40
N THR A 200 -25.47 3.60 -3.52
CA THR A 200 -26.87 4.05 -3.42
C THR A 200 -27.16 5.12 -4.47
N LYS A 201 -28.45 5.40 -4.73
CA LYS A 201 -28.91 6.49 -5.62
C LYS A 201 -28.33 7.87 -5.26
N ASP A 202 -27.89 8.08 -4.02
CA ASP A 202 -27.32 9.34 -3.54
C ASP A 202 -25.80 9.42 -3.79
N ASN A 203 -25.03 8.36 -3.49
CA ASN A 203 -23.57 8.38 -3.61
C ASN A 203 -23.05 8.01 -5.01
N ILE A 204 -23.83 7.27 -5.83
CA ILE A 204 -23.38 6.68 -7.10
C ILE A 204 -22.80 7.72 -8.08
N LYS A 205 -23.29 8.97 -8.07
CA LYS A 205 -22.80 10.02 -8.97
C LYS A 205 -21.40 10.51 -8.63
N ALA A 206 -21.05 10.58 -7.34
CA ALA A 206 -19.69 10.93 -6.91
C ALA A 206 -18.72 9.80 -7.29
N VAL A 207 -19.12 8.56 -7.02
CA VAL A 207 -18.42 7.33 -7.39
C VAL A 207 -18.20 7.21 -8.91
N GLU A 208 -19.24 7.43 -9.73
CA GLU A 208 -19.14 7.44 -11.21
C GLU A 208 -18.29 8.61 -11.75
N ASN A 209 -18.18 9.72 -11.02
CA ASN A 209 -17.28 10.83 -11.35
C ASN A 209 -15.81 10.58 -10.93
N GLY A 210 -15.54 9.56 -10.12
CA GLY A 210 -14.20 9.24 -9.60
C GLY A 210 -13.82 9.95 -8.30
N ASP A 211 -14.79 10.38 -7.49
CA ASP A 211 -14.59 10.94 -6.16
C ASP A 211 -14.01 9.87 -5.21
N ARG A 212 -12.70 9.92 -4.99
CA ARG A 212 -11.97 8.87 -4.26
C ARG A 212 -12.22 8.88 -2.75
N GLU A 213 -12.52 10.04 -2.17
CA GLU A 213 -12.90 10.11 -0.76
C GLU A 213 -14.23 9.40 -0.56
N VAL A 214 -15.26 9.76 -1.35
CA VAL A 214 -16.56 9.08 -1.29
C VAL A 214 -16.43 7.58 -1.59
N ILE A 215 -15.65 7.18 -2.62
CA ILE A 215 -15.41 5.76 -2.91
C ILE A 215 -14.84 5.02 -1.68
N SER A 216 -13.81 5.57 -1.04
CA SER A 216 -13.19 4.94 0.15
C SER A 216 -14.13 4.83 1.36
N GLN A 217 -15.10 5.74 1.49
CA GLN A 217 -16.06 5.77 2.59
C GLN A 217 -17.31 4.90 2.36
N VAL A 218 -17.73 4.70 1.09
CA VAL A 218 -19.02 4.06 0.78
C VAL A 218 -18.92 2.73 0.03
N PHE A 219 -17.82 2.43 -0.66
CA PHE A 219 -17.74 1.24 -1.50
C PHE A 219 -16.95 0.11 -0.84
N SER A 220 -17.63 -1.02 -0.61
CA SER A 220 -17.02 -2.26 -0.14
C SER A 220 -16.86 -3.26 -1.28
N SER A 221 -15.77 -4.03 -1.27
CA SER A 221 -15.70 -5.31 -1.97
C SER A 221 -15.03 -6.35 -1.08
N THR A 222 -15.64 -7.54 -0.97
CA THR A 222 -15.11 -8.65 -0.18
C THR A 222 -15.05 -9.92 -1.03
N GLU A 223 -14.13 -10.82 -0.69
CA GLU A 223 -13.87 -12.06 -1.42
C GLU A 223 -13.94 -13.27 -0.48
N TYR A 224 -14.49 -14.38 -0.96
CA TYR A 224 -14.63 -15.62 -0.18
C TYR A 224 -14.40 -16.87 -1.04
N PRO A 225 -13.39 -17.71 -0.79
CA PRO A 225 -13.09 -18.88 -1.63
C PRO A 225 -14.18 -19.96 -1.48
N LEU A 226 -14.66 -20.47 -2.61
CA LEU A 226 -15.66 -21.53 -2.70
C LEU A 226 -15.02 -22.92 -2.82
N GLU A 227 -13.88 -23.03 -3.50
CA GLU A 227 -13.10 -24.27 -3.62
C GLU A 227 -11.86 -24.21 -2.71
N GLN A 228 -11.99 -24.79 -1.52
CA GLN A 228 -11.02 -24.68 -0.44
C GLN A 228 -10.16 -25.94 -0.27
N ARG A 229 -10.42 -27.02 -1.04
CA ARG A 229 -9.70 -28.31 -0.92
C ARG A 229 -8.23 -28.23 -1.36
N TYR A 230 -7.82 -27.11 -1.95
CA TYR A 230 -6.48 -26.86 -2.49
C TYR A 230 -5.82 -25.61 -1.86
N PRO A 231 -5.50 -25.63 -0.54
CA PRO A 231 -4.95 -24.48 0.20
C PRO A 231 -3.44 -24.29 -0.06
N ASN A 232 -3.04 -24.25 -1.33
CA ASN A 232 -1.67 -24.04 -1.79
C ASN A 232 -1.69 -23.21 -3.08
N GLU A 233 -0.61 -22.48 -3.38
CA GLU A 233 -0.43 -21.84 -4.69
C GLU A 233 -0.61 -22.88 -5.80
N SER A 234 -1.57 -22.65 -6.69
CA SER A 234 -2.02 -23.61 -7.70
C SER A 234 -2.84 -22.90 -8.78
N ASN A 235 -3.20 -23.62 -9.84
CA ASN A 235 -4.26 -23.19 -10.76
C ASN A 235 -5.40 -24.19 -10.68
N LEU A 236 -6.59 -23.75 -10.26
CA LEU A 236 -7.73 -24.65 -10.14
C LEU A 236 -8.34 -24.96 -11.50
N ILE A 237 -8.35 -23.98 -12.40
CA ILE A 237 -9.13 -24.02 -13.64
C ILE A 237 -8.32 -24.58 -14.81
N GLY A 238 -8.90 -25.53 -15.55
CA GLY A 238 -8.29 -26.11 -16.75
C GLY A 238 -8.48 -25.25 -18.00
N ASN A 239 -7.99 -25.72 -19.15
CA ASN A 239 -8.17 -25.09 -20.46
C ASN A 239 -7.57 -23.66 -20.62
N PHE A 240 -6.54 -23.32 -19.85
CA PHE A 240 -5.68 -22.15 -20.16
C PHE A 240 -4.94 -22.36 -21.49
N THR A 241 -4.73 -21.29 -22.27
CA THR A 241 -4.06 -21.35 -23.58
C THR A 241 -2.59 -20.93 -23.58
N ASN A 242 -2.05 -20.46 -22.44
CA ASN A 242 -0.68 -19.98 -22.32
C ASN A 242 0.13 -20.64 -21.18
N GLU A 243 1.46 -20.55 -21.27
CA GLU A 243 2.39 -21.14 -20.28
C GLU A 243 2.21 -20.55 -18.87
N ALA A 244 1.80 -19.29 -18.74
CA ALA A 244 1.61 -18.64 -17.44
C ALA A 244 0.49 -19.28 -16.58
N GLY A 245 -0.45 -19.99 -17.21
CA GLY A 245 -1.46 -20.81 -16.53
C GLY A 245 -0.94 -22.17 -16.04
N LYS A 246 0.31 -22.56 -16.33
CA LYS A 246 0.89 -23.85 -15.93
C LYS A 246 1.69 -23.74 -14.64
N LEU A 247 1.23 -24.43 -13.60
CA LEU A 247 2.02 -24.79 -12.43
C LEU A 247 2.16 -26.31 -12.37
N THR A 248 3.11 -26.79 -11.57
CA THR A 248 3.39 -28.23 -11.40
C THR A 248 2.27 -29.01 -10.69
N ASN A 249 1.28 -28.30 -10.14
CA ASN A 249 0.20 -28.81 -9.30
C ASN A 249 -1.19 -28.30 -9.73
N ASN A 250 -1.39 -27.99 -11.01
CA ASN A 250 -2.71 -27.61 -11.55
C ASN A 250 -3.78 -28.69 -11.27
N VAL A 251 -4.97 -28.27 -10.85
CA VAL A 251 -6.12 -29.17 -10.58
C VAL A 251 -6.90 -29.48 -11.86
N ASN A 252 -7.06 -28.48 -12.74
CA ASN A 252 -7.71 -28.58 -14.06
C ASN A 252 -9.23 -28.88 -14.01
N ILE A 253 -9.96 -28.21 -13.12
CA ILE A 253 -11.43 -28.17 -13.09
C ILE A 253 -11.93 -27.53 -14.41
N THR A 254 -12.79 -28.23 -15.15
CA THR A 254 -13.29 -27.80 -16.47
C THR A 254 -14.81 -27.81 -16.61
N GLU A 255 -15.53 -28.47 -15.70
CA GLU A 255 -16.99 -28.33 -15.52
C GLU A 255 -17.33 -28.25 -14.03
N MET A 256 -18.36 -27.48 -13.69
CA MET A 256 -18.85 -27.27 -12.32
C MET A 256 -20.29 -26.76 -12.34
N TYR A 257 -21.02 -26.85 -11.23
CA TYR A 257 -22.22 -26.05 -11.01
C TYR A 257 -21.92 -24.84 -10.13
N LEU A 258 -22.52 -23.72 -10.51
CA LEU A 258 -22.62 -22.52 -9.68
C LEU A 258 -24.09 -22.18 -9.49
N THR A 259 -24.43 -21.68 -8.31
CA THR A 259 -25.77 -21.21 -7.94
C THR A 259 -25.68 -19.86 -7.25
N ILE A 260 -26.57 -18.93 -7.60
CA ILE A 260 -26.85 -17.71 -6.84
C ILE A 260 -28.36 -17.64 -6.62
N GLY A 261 -28.77 -17.39 -5.38
CA GLY A 261 -30.17 -17.18 -5.03
C GLY A 261 -30.39 -16.06 -4.02
N LYS A 262 -31.64 -15.64 -3.90
CA LYS A 262 -32.18 -14.81 -2.82
C LYS A 262 -33.27 -15.62 -2.12
N ASN A 263 -33.22 -15.69 -0.80
CA ASN A 263 -34.27 -16.23 0.06
C ASN A 263 -34.66 -15.19 1.13
N ASN A 264 -35.63 -15.50 1.99
CA ASN A 264 -36.07 -14.59 3.06
C ASN A 264 -34.97 -14.15 4.05
N THR A 265 -33.89 -14.90 4.18
CA THR A 265 -32.72 -14.55 5.00
C THR A 265 -31.81 -13.57 4.28
N GLY A 266 -31.67 -13.71 2.96
CA GLY A 266 -30.81 -12.89 2.12
C GLY A 266 -30.27 -13.68 0.92
N TYR A 267 -29.14 -13.23 0.37
CA TYR A 267 -28.50 -13.88 -0.77
C TYR A 267 -27.69 -15.11 -0.34
N TYR A 268 -27.64 -16.14 -1.19
CA TYR A 268 -26.75 -17.28 -1.02
C TYR A 268 -26.06 -17.65 -2.33
N ILE A 269 -24.81 -18.07 -2.21
CA ILE A 269 -23.96 -18.49 -3.33
C ILE A 269 -23.44 -19.89 -3.02
N LYS A 270 -23.51 -20.79 -4.01
CA LYS A 270 -23.10 -22.20 -3.86
C LYS A 270 -22.27 -22.70 -5.04
N TYR A 271 -21.28 -23.53 -4.73
CA TYR A 271 -20.42 -24.26 -5.65
C TYR A 271 -20.61 -25.77 -5.51
N GLU A 272 -20.62 -26.49 -6.64
CA GLU A 272 -20.58 -27.96 -6.69
C GLU A 272 -19.58 -28.40 -7.79
N PRO A 273 -18.55 -29.20 -7.47
CA PRO A 273 -17.62 -29.74 -8.46
C PRO A 273 -18.29 -30.86 -9.28
N LEU A 274 -17.76 -31.13 -10.47
CA LEU A 274 -18.14 -32.30 -11.28
C LEU A 274 -17.02 -33.36 -11.33
N ASP A 275 -16.35 -33.55 -10.20
CA ASP A 275 -15.30 -34.57 -9.98
C ASP A 275 -15.83 -35.91 -9.41
N GLY A 276 -17.11 -35.97 -9.05
CA GLY A 276 -17.75 -37.14 -8.45
C GLY A 276 -17.61 -37.25 -6.93
N SER A 277 -17.18 -36.19 -6.24
CA SER A 277 -17.20 -36.08 -4.78
C SER A 277 -18.50 -35.48 -4.26
N ASP A 278 -18.84 -35.75 -2.99
CA ASP A 278 -19.95 -35.12 -2.27
C ASP A 278 -19.61 -33.70 -1.74
N TYR A 279 -18.58 -33.04 -2.27
CA TYR A 279 -18.15 -31.70 -1.83
C TYR A 279 -19.12 -30.62 -2.34
N SER A 280 -19.46 -29.66 -1.49
CA SER A 280 -20.12 -28.43 -1.89
C SER A 280 -19.92 -27.36 -0.83
N THR A 281 -19.68 -26.13 -1.25
CA THR A 281 -19.55 -24.96 -0.38
C THR A 281 -20.71 -24.02 -0.65
N THR A 282 -21.40 -23.57 0.41
CA THR A 282 -22.48 -22.56 0.33
C THR A 282 -22.18 -21.43 1.32
N LYS A 283 -22.23 -20.18 0.87
CA LYS A 283 -22.18 -18.98 1.72
C LYS A 283 -23.56 -18.34 1.75
N GLN A 284 -24.06 -18.03 2.94
CA GLN A 284 -25.26 -17.22 3.15
C GLN A 284 -24.84 -15.80 3.55
N TYR A 285 -25.54 -14.82 2.99
CA TYR A 285 -25.53 -13.40 3.34
C TYR A 285 -26.92 -13.03 3.88
N TYR A 286 -26.98 -12.02 4.76
CA TYR A 286 -28.14 -11.79 5.64
C TYR A 286 -28.85 -10.44 5.42
N GLU A 287 -28.54 -9.75 4.32
CA GLU A 287 -29.15 -8.47 3.94
C GLU A 287 -29.90 -8.66 2.59
N PRO A 288 -31.22 -8.94 2.59
CA PRO A 288 -31.98 -9.29 1.38
C PRO A 288 -32.16 -8.13 0.38
N ASP A 289 -31.95 -6.89 0.84
CA ASP A 289 -32.17 -5.67 0.07
C ASP A 289 -30.86 -4.98 -0.36
N ILE A 290 -29.71 -5.65 -0.20
CA ILE A 290 -28.39 -5.11 -0.56
C ILE A 290 -28.20 -4.87 -2.08
N LEU A 291 -29.02 -5.54 -2.92
CA LEU A 291 -29.05 -5.35 -4.38
C LEU A 291 -30.35 -4.68 -4.85
N SER A 292 -30.92 -3.77 -4.06
CA SER A 292 -32.07 -2.94 -4.47
C SER A 292 -31.86 -1.43 -4.19
N GLN A 293 -30.60 -1.00 -4.14
CA GLN A 293 -30.18 0.36 -3.75
C GLN A 293 -30.00 1.29 -4.96
N LEU A 294 -29.81 0.75 -6.17
CA LEU A 294 -29.62 1.46 -7.44
C LEU A 294 -30.81 1.26 -8.39
N ASP A 295 -31.28 0.03 -8.59
CA ASP A 295 -32.65 -0.24 -9.07
C ASP A 295 -33.49 -0.74 -7.89
N THR A 296 -34.64 -0.11 -7.65
CA THR A 296 -35.56 -0.53 -6.58
C THR A 296 -36.53 -1.63 -7.02
N ASP A 297 -36.62 -1.87 -8.31
CA ASP A 297 -37.72 -2.61 -8.93
C ASP A 297 -37.24 -3.98 -9.44
N ASN A 298 -35.98 -4.09 -9.88
CA ASN A 298 -35.37 -5.32 -10.41
C ASN A 298 -34.01 -5.66 -9.77
N VAL A 299 -33.71 -6.95 -9.69
CA VAL A 299 -32.35 -7.51 -9.56
C VAL A 299 -32.02 -8.20 -10.89
N TYR A 300 -30.82 -7.98 -11.42
CA TYR A 300 -30.38 -8.55 -12.69
C TYR A 300 -29.53 -9.79 -12.43
N VAL A 301 -29.97 -10.96 -12.93
CA VAL A 301 -29.34 -12.26 -12.65
C VAL A 301 -28.91 -12.95 -13.93
N GLY A 302 -27.72 -13.56 -13.94
CA GLY A 302 -27.22 -14.21 -15.15
C GLY A 302 -25.78 -14.67 -15.11
N PHE A 303 -25.17 -14.77 -16.29
CA PHE A 303 -23.83 -15.32 -16.54
C PHE A 303 -22.91 -14.26 -17.12
N PHE A 304 -21.63 -14.30 -16.78
CA PHE A 304 -20.67 -13.33 -17.30
C PHE A 304 -19.31 -13.93 -17.67
N VAL A 305 -18.63 -13.25 -18.59
CA VAL A 305 -17.19 -13.41 -18.89
C VAL A 305 -16.52 -12.04 -18.95
N SER A 306 -15.26 -11.96 -18.53
CA SER A 306 -14.40 -10.79 -18.58
C SER A 306 -13.01 -11.21 -19.02
N ARG A 307 -12.40 -10.44 -19.93
CA ARG A 307 -10.98 -10.48 -20.33
C ARG A 307 -10.39 -11.87 -20.54
N PHE A 308 -10.19 -12.25 -21.79
CA PHE A 308 -9.59 -13.53 -22.15
C PHE A 308 -10.22 -14.74 -21.43
N ALA A 309 -11.55 -14.81 -21.44
CA ALA A 309 -12.33 -15.93 -20.93
C ALA A 309 -13.43 -16.33 -21.92
N GLN A 310 -13.64 -17.64 -22.07
CA GLN A 310 -14.75 -18.23 -22.80
C GLN A 310 -15.36 -19.38 -21.99
N ALA A 311 -16.67 -19.32 -21.77
CA ALA A 311 -17.41 -20.30 -20.99
C ALA A 311 -18.78 -20.60 -21.62
N THR A 312 -19.25 -21.84 -21.47
CA THR A 312 -20.58 -22.29 -21.90
C THR A 312 -21.43 -22.64 -20.69
N TYR A 313 -22.63 -22.06 -20.64
CA TYR A 313 -23.63 -22.24 -19.60
C TYR A 313 -24.73 -23.16 -20.14
N SER A 314 -25.11 -24.15 -19.33
CA SER A 314 -26.01 -25.25 -19.69
C SER A 314 -26.67 -25.82 -18.43
N ASP A 315 -27.70 -26.67 -18.55
CA ASP A 315 -28.49 -27.15 -17.40
C ASP A 315 -28.95 -25.99 -16.51
N VAL A 316 -29.56 -24.98 -17.14
CA VAL A 316 -29.93 -23.72 -16.49
C VAL A 316 -31.32 -23.82 -15.88
N THR A 317 -31.41 -23.67 -14.56
CA THR A 317 -32.68 -23.51 -13.85
C THR A 317 -32.73 -22.14 -13.20
N LEU A 318 -33.73 -21.34 -13.57
CA LEU A 318 -34.13 -20.13 -12.86
C LEU A 318 -35.51 -20.36 -12.25
N ASN A 319 -35.55 -20.51 -10.93
CA ASN A 319 -36.78 -20.56 -10.17
C ASN A 319 -37.05 -19.17 -9.57
N ILE A 320 -38.25 -18.63 -9.74
CA ILE A 320 -38.69 -17.37 -9.11
C ILE A 320 -39.95 -17.69 -8.31
N TYR A 321 -39.95 -17.34 -7.03
CA TYR A 321 -41.00 -17.71 -6.08
C TYR A 321 -41.39 -16.51 -5.19
N ASP A 322 -42.58 -16.61 -4.60
CA ASP A 322 -43.04 -15.59 -3.66
C ASP A 322 -42.37 -15.76 -2.29
N PRO A 323 -41.95 -14.68 -1.60
CA PRO A 323 -41.39 -14.76 -0.24
C PRO A 323 -42.24 -15.55 0.77
N SER A 324 -43.57 -15.64 0.56
CA SER A 324 -44.47 -16.46 1.38
C SER A 324 -44.36 -17.98 1.16
N GLN A 325 -43.54 -18.44 0.21
CA GLN A 325 -43.28 -19.86 -0.06
C GLN A 325 -41.96 -20.36 0.58
N ASP A 326 -41.10 -19.44 1.01
CA ASP A 326 -39.84 -19.73 1.69
C ASP A 326 -40.03 -20.00 3.19
N SER A 327 -38.98 -20.54 3.84
CA SER A 327 -38.85 -20.49 5.30
C SER A 327 -38.80 -19.04 5.80
N GLU A 328 -39.20 -18.82 7.06
CA GLU A 328 -39.01 -17.51 7.72
C GLU A 328 -37.52 -17.10 7.73
N ALA A 329 -37.27 -15.78 7.72
CA ALA A 329 -35.93 -15.22 7.72
C ALA A 329 -35.14 -15.66 8.97
N ILE A 330 -33.96 -16.23 8.77
CA ILE A 330 -33.04 -16.55 9.87
C ILE A 330 -32.35 -15.24 10.29
N PRO A 331 -32.37 -14.84 11.57
CA PRO A 331 -31.64 -13.66 12.02
C PRO A 331 -30.13 -13.76 11.70
N HIS A 332 -29.51 -12.65 11.33
CA HIS A 332 -28.06 -12.59 11.16
C HIS A 332 -27.37 -13.14 12.43
N PRO A 333 -26.49 -14.15 12.33
CA PRO A 333 -25.71 -14.64 13.45
C PRO A 333 -24.94 -13.49 14.08
N ILE A 334 -24.94 -13.41 15.41
CA ILE A 334 -24.07 -12.46 16.10
C ILE A 334 -22.69 -13.08 16.21
N GLU A 335 -21.69 -12.41 15.67
CA GLU A 335 -20.29 -12.82 15.72
C GLU A 335 -19.68 -12.49 17.10
N GLU A 336 -19.07 -13.48 17.74
CA GLU A 336 -18.29 -13.31 18.97
C GLU A 336 -16.83 -13.01 18.61
N LEU A 337 -16.47 -11.72 18.63
CA LEU A 337 -15.12 -11.27 18.33
C LEU A 337 -14.23 -11.31 19.58
N PRO A 338 -12.96 -11.75 19.50
CA PRO A 338 -12.04 -11.65 20.62
C PRO A 338 -11.80 -10.18 20.97
N LEU A 339 -11.73 -9.87 22.28
CA LEU A 339 -11.19 -8.58 22.71
C LEU A 339 -9.72 -8.46 22.30
N ASN A 340 -9.47 -7.57 21.34
CA ASN A 340 -8.15 -7.18 20.87
C ASN A 340 -7.83 -5.79 21.45
N ALA A 341 -6.71 -5.70 22.17
CA ALA A 341 -6.16 -4.43 22.63
C ALA A 341 -4.65 -4.54 22.80
N SER A 342 -3.91 -3.45 22.64
CA SER A 342 -2.45 -3.43 22.69
C SER A 342 -1.88 -2.05 22.97
N ILE A 343 -0.69 -2.02 23.57
CA ILE A 343 0.18 -0.84 23.64
C ILE A 343 1.02 -0.83 22.36
N SER A 344 0.84 0.17 21.48
CA SER A 344 1.55 0.24 20.19
C SER A 344 2.81 1.10 20.22
N SER A 345 2.99 1.97 21.22
CA SER A 345 4.14 2.87 21.32
C SER A 345 5.44 2.10 21.59
N GLU A 346 6.59 2.70 21.24
CA GLU A 346 7.85 1.97 21.15
C GLU A 346 8.43 1.48 22.49
N ALA A 347 9.27 0.43 22.43
CA ALA A 347 9.93 -0.15 23.61
C ALA A 347 11.16 0.65 24.07
N THR A 348 11.67 1.55 23.24
CA THR A 348 12.77 2.47 23.52
C THR A 348 12.43 3.86 23.00
N THR A 349 12.95 4.89 23.64
CA THR A 349 12.87 6.27 23.13
C THR A 349 14.11 7.06 23.56
N ASN A 350 14.43 8.10 22.80
CA ASN A 350 15.42 9.12 23.13
C ASN A 350 14.81 10.30 23.92
N SER A 351 13.51 10.28 24.24
CA SER A 351 12.82 11.41 24.89
C SER A 351 12.26 11.03 26.26
N SER A 352 12.43 11.91 27.25
CA SER A 352 11.71 11.81 28.53
C SER A 352 10.22 12.14 28.38
N ASN A 353 9.86 13.02 27.43
CA ASN A 353 8.48 13.27 27.03
C ASN A 353 8.03 12.13 26.13
N TYR A 354 7.27 11.17 26.66
CA TYR A 354 6.84 9.97 25.92
C TYR A 354 5.33 9.88 25.83
N ASN A 355 4.83 9.59 24.63
CA ASN A 355 3.41 9.35 24.37
C ASN A 355 3.16 7.84 24.33
N LEU A 356 2.58 7.29 25.39
CA LEU A 356 2.13 5.91 25.46
C LEU A 356 0.84 5.79 24.64
N THR A 357 0.85 4.96 23.59
CA THR A 357 -0.32 4.77 22.72
C THR A 357 -0.97 3.42 22.95
N PHE A 358 -2.30 3.40 23.09
CA PHE A 358 -3.10 2.22 23.36
C PHE A 358 -4.29 2.12 22.41
N ASN A 359 -4.53 0.94 21.85
CA ASN A 359 -5.60 0.68 20.89
C ASN A 359 -6.49 -0.46 21.40
N SER A 360 -7.77 -0.44 21.03
CA SER A 360 -8.65 -1.60 21.20
C SER A 360 -9.75 -1.65 20.13
N ASN A 361 -10.25 -2.84 19.81
CA ASN A 361 -11.47 -3.03 19.02
C ASN A 361 -12.77 -2.78 19.82
N SER A 362 -12.68 -2.10 20.97
CA SER A 362 -13.80 -1.84 21.88
C SER A 362 -13.72 -0.48 22.56
N ASP A 363 -14.88 0.13 22.78
CA ASP A 363 -15.03 1.17 23.80
C ASP A 363 -14.77 0.59 25.20
N GLY A 364 -14.18 1.37 26.09
CA GLY A 364 -13.94 0.97 27.48
C GLY A 364 -13.12 1.99 28.25
N VAL A 365 -12.64 1.61 29.43
CA VAL A 365 -11.81 2.47 30.30
C VAL A 365 -10.45 1.84 30.53
N ALA A 366 -9.39 2.60 30.25
CA ALA A 366 -7.99 2.24 30.48
C ALA A 366 -7.44 2.99 31.70
N ASN A 367 -7.12 2.26 32.77
CA ASN A 367 -6.36 2.79 33.91
C ASN A 367 -4.87 2.53 33.68
N VAL A 368 -4.11 3.60 33.45
CA VAL A 368 -2.69 3.55 33.08
C VAL A 368 -1.83 3.75 34.32
N TYR A 369 -1.07 2.71 34.68
CA TYR A 369 -0.10 2.76 35.77
C TYR A 369 1.32 2.83 35.24
N GLU A 370 2.16 3.69 35.80
CA GLU A 370 3.61 3.75 35.54
C GLU A 370 4.36 3.41 36.83
N ASN A 371 5.29 2.44 36.75
CA ASN A 371 6.11 1.97 37.88
C ASN A 371 5.33 1.52 39.14
N GLY A 372 4.00 1.34 39.02
CA GLY A 372 3.07 0.95 40.08
C GLY A 372 2.11 2.05 40.55
N GLU A 373 2.34 3.32 40.17
CA GLU A 373 1.46 4.45 40.48
C GLU A 373 0.46 4.69 39.33
N LEU A 374 -0.79 5.05 39.67
CA LEU A 374 -1.83 5.36 38.67
C LEU A 374 -1.60 6.79 38.14
N ILE A 375 -1.15 6.91 36.89
CA ILE A 375 -0.85 8.21 36.28
C ILE A 375 -2.02 8.80 35.48
N ASN A 376 -2.89 7.95 34.91
CA ASN A 376 -4.04 8.42 34.12
C ASN A 376 -5.18 7.38 34.06
N THR A 377 -6.40 7.85 33.81
CA THR A 377 -7.58 7.03 33.48
C THR A 377 -8.22 7.62 32.23
N VAL A 378 -8.29 6.83 31.15
CA VAL A 378 -8.66 7.29 29.81
C VAL A 378 -9.82 6.47 29.26
N ASP A 379 -10.83 7.15 28.73
CA ASP A 379 -11.87 6.51 27.93
C ASP A 379 -11.28 6.13 26.55
N VAL A 380 -11.25 4.83 26.25
CA VAL A 380 -10.80 4.30 24.96
C VAL A 380 -12.00 4.14 24.04
N LYS A 381 -11.81 4.41 22.75
CA LYS A 381 -12.82 4.26 21.70
C LYS A 381 -12.42 3.14 20.73
N ALA A 382 -13.41 2.40 20.24
CA ALA A 382 -13.17 1.28 19.35
C ALA A 382 -12.49 1.71 18.04
N ASN A 383 -11.29 1.18 17.80
CA ASN A 383 -10.42 1.44 16.65
C ASN A 383 -9.84 2.87 16.58
N GLU A 384 -9.91 3.65 17.66
CA GLU A 384 -9.19 4.93 17.79
C GLU A 384 -7.92 4.73 18.63
N THR A 385 -6.85 5.48 18.33
CA THR A 385 -5.62 5.46 19.15
C THR A 385 -5.79 6.34 20.38
N ALA A 386 -5.87 5.74 21.57
CA ALA A 386 -5.77 6.48 22.82
C ALA A 386 -4.32 6.91 23.04
N ASN A 387 -4.11 8.22 23.21
CA ASN A 387 -2.79 8.85 23.38
C ASN A 387 -2.63 9.34 24.82
N ILE A 388 -1.56 8.92 25.50
CA ILE A 388 -1.29 9.24 26.91
C ILE A 388 0.10 9.83 27.04
N ALA A 389 0.19 11.14 27.29
CA ALA A 389 1.45 11.81 27.61
C ALA A 389 1.98 11.37 29.00
N THR A 390 3.27 11.09 29.07
CA THR A 390 3.99 10.57 30.25
C THR A 390 5.38 11.19 30.35
N GLN A 391 6.02 11.10 31.52
CA GLN A 391 7.34 11.67 31.80
C GLN A 391 8.29 10.58 32.30
N LEU A 392 9.09 10.00 31.39
CA LEU A 392 9.98 8.90 31.69
C LEU A 392 11.19 9.33 32.51
N ASN A 393 11.60 8.45 33.44
CA ASN A 393 12.88 8.55 34.12
C ASN A 393 13.98 7.88 33.28
N ILE A 394 15.23 8.33 33.40
CA ILE A 394 16.38 7.61 32.82
C ILE A 394 16.42 6.21 33.44
N GLY A 395 16.39 5.17 32.60
CA GLY A 395 16.33 3.76 33.02
C GLY A 395 15.17 3.00 32.39
N GLU A 396 14.58 2.08 33.15
CA GLU A 396 13.43 1.27 32.74
C GLU A 396 12.15 1.78 33.41
N ASN A 397 11.14 2.14 32.62
CA ASN A 397 9.81 2.53 33.10
C ASN A 397 8.80 1.45 32.70
N ILE A 398 7.97 1.01 33.66
CA ILE A 398 7.09 -0.15 33.50
C ILE A 398 5.62 0.32 33.50
N PHE A 399 5.03 0.36 32.31
CA PHE A 399 3.63 0.64 32.12
C PHE A 399 2.77 -0.61 32.30
N ASN A 400 1.66 -0.46 33.02
CA ASN A 400 0.61 -1.46 33.12
C ASN A 400 -0.73 -0.78 32.83
N VAL A 401 -1.28 -1.01 31.63
CA VAL A 401 -2.61 -0.53 31.24
C VAL A 401 -3.63 -1.58 31.64
N LYS A 402 -4.50 -1.25 32.59
CA LYS A 402 -5.66 -2.08 32.94
C LYS A 402 -6.85 -1.60 32.14
N PHE A 403 -7.22 -2.36 31.11
CA PHE A 403 -8.33 -2.03 30.25
C PHE A 403 -9.54 -2.90 30.59
N LYS A 404 -10.68 -2.26 30.87
CA LYS A 404 -11.98 -2.93 30.89
C LYS A 404 -12.85 -2.43 29.73
N PRO A 405 -13.31 -3.31 28.83
CA PRO A 405 -14.36 -2.98 27.87
C PRO A 405 -15.65 -2.47 28.53
N THR A 406 -16.44 -1.71 27.78
CA THR A 406 -17.79 -1.34 28.17
C THR A 406 -18.70 -2.58 28.13
N ASP A 407 -19.37 -2.89 29.23
CA ASP A 407 -20.22 -4.09 29.37
C ASP A 407 -21.30 -4.15 28.27
N GLY A 408 -21.22 -5.13 27.38
CA GLY A 408 -22.17 -5.30 26.27
C GLY A 408 -21.92 -4.38 25.06
N PHE A 409 -20.71 -3.80 24.93
CA PHE A 409 -20.26 -3.13 23.71
C PHE A 409 -20.41 -4.03 22.46
N LYS A 410 -20.71 -3.39 21.32
CA LYS A 410 -20.89 -4.04 20.02
C LYS A 410 -19.99 -3.40 18.98
N PRO A 411 -18.91 -4.10 18.52
CA PRO A 411 -18.03 -3.56 17.49
C PRO A 411 -18.73 -3.29 16.14
N SER A 412 -19.85 -3.98 15.87
CA SER A 412 -20.73 -3.69 14.73
C SER A 412 -22.20 -4.00 15.04
N LYS A 413 -23.10 -3.73 14.09
CA LYS A 413 -24.53 -4.14 14.10
C LYS A 413 -24.71 -5.62 14.44
N TYR A 414 -23.77 -6.47 14.04
CA TYR A 414 -23.86 -7.93 14.10
C TYR A 414 -22.72 -8.62 14.86
N SER A 415 -21.96 -7.89 15.68
CA SER A 415 -20.92 -8.48 16.54
C SER A 415 -20.99 -8.02 17.99
N VAL A 416 -20.42 -8.85 18.86
CA VAL A 416 -20.20 -8.62 20.30
C VAL A 416 -18.78 -9.04 20.64
N LEU A 417 -18.23 -8.60 21.77
CA LEU A 417 -17.03 -9.25 22.31
C LEU A 417 -17.35 -10.62 22.94
N ASP A 418 -16.39 -11.54 22.84
CA ASP A 418 -16.35 -12.80 23.57
C ASP A 418 -16.28 -12.61 25.10
N ASN A 419 -15.75 -11.46 25.54
CA ASN A 419 -15.31 -11.24 26.91
C ASN A 419 -15.18 -9.73 27.24
N TYR A 420 -15.71 -9.33 28.40
CA TYR A 420 -15.71 -7.94 28.91
C TYR A 420 -14.93 -7.79 30.24
N GLU A 421 -14.24 -8.83 30.70
CA GLU A 421 -13.41 -8.80 31.91
C GLU A 421 -12.18 -7.91 31.74
N GLU A 422 -11.74 -7.27 32.83
CA GLU A 422 -10.55 -6.41 32.84
C GLU A 422 -9.29 -7.21 32.48
N ARG A 423 -8.50 -6.72 31.52
CA ARG A 423 -7.20 -7.28 31.14
C ARG A 423 -6.09 -6.28 31.42
N THR A 424 -4.95 -6.76 31.91
CA THR A 424 -3.74 -5.95 32.13
C THR A 424 -2.75 -6.16 30.99
N TYR A 425 -2.33 -5.06 30.37
CA TYR A 425 -1.34 -5.02 29.30
C TYR A 425 -0.08 -4.34 29.83
N THR A 426 1.05 -5.06 29.83
CA THR A 426 2.32 -4.56 30.39
C THR A 426 3.30 -4.24 29.26
N LYS A 427 3.86 -3.02 29.25
CA LYS A 427 4.96 -2.60 28.38
C LYS A 427 6.10 -2.09 29.25
N LYS A 428 7.32 -2.54 28.97
CA LYS A 428 8.53 -1.90 29.48
C LYS A 428 9.04 -0.93 28.43
N VAL A 429 9.34 0.30 28.84
CA VAL A 429 9.89 1.36 27.98
C VAL A 429 11.21 1.79 28.59
N THR A 430 12.30 1.68 27.82
CA THR A 430 13.63 2.13 28.25
C THR A 430 13.92 3.50 27.66
N TYR A 431 14.21 4.46 28.53
CA TYR A 431 14.74 5.78 28.15
C TYR A 431 16.20 5.86 28.60
N GLN A 432 17.08 6.25 27.68
CA GLN A 432 18.49 6.56 27.92
C GLN A 432 18.86 7.78 27.07
N ALA A 433 19.92 8.48 27.49
CA ALA A 433 20.51 9.59 26.77
C ALA A 433 22.03 9.49 26.86
N TYR A 434 22.74 9.71 25.76
CA TYR A 434 24.20 9.84 25.77
C TYR A 434 24.63 11.17 26.36
N THR A 435 25.72 11.18 27.11
CA THR A 435 26.45 12.40 27.49
C THR A 435 27.16 13.01 26.27
N GLY A 436 27.61 14.27 26.34
CA GLY A 436 28.32 14.93 25.22
C GLY A 436 27.42 15.24 24.00
N SER A 437 28.04 15.64 22.89
CA SER A 437 27.36 15.91 21.61
C SER A 437 27.73 14.94 20.49
N ILE A 438 28.82 14.18 20.62
CA ILE A 438 29.37 13.29 19.59
C ILE A 438 29.37 11.83 20.07
N ILE A 439 28.84 10.92 19.25
CA ILE A 439 28.76 9.47 19.53
C ILE A 439 29.43 8.71 18.37
N TYR A 440 30.63 8.18 18.58
CA TYR A 440 31.28 7.33 17.59
C TYR A 440 30.73 5.90 17.61
N VAL A 441 30.52 5.33 16.42
CA VAL A 441 30.06 3.94 16.23
C VAL A 441 30.94 3.20 15.23
N SER A 442 30.92 1.87 15.27
CA SER A 442 31.66 1.01 14.32
C SER A 442 30.94 -0.32 14.08
N PRO A 443 31.27 -1.09 13.02
CA PRO A 443 30.60 -2.36 12.71
C PRO A 443 30.64 -3.42 13.82
N GLU A 444 31.67 -3.39 14.67
CA GLU A 444 31.86 -4.29 15.82
C GLU A 444 31.72 -3.53 17.17
N GLY A 445 31.11 -2.34 17.13
CA GLY A 445 30.98 -1.43 18.27
C GLY A 445 30.13 -2.00 19.39
N ASN A 446 30.60 -1.84 20.62
CA ASN A 446 29.91 -2.27 21.86
C ASN A 446 30.36 -1.48 23.10
N GLY A 447 31.12 -0.40 22.89
CA GLY A 447 31.66 0.47 23.93
C GLY A 447 30.70 1.57 24.36
N ASN A 448 31.27 2.64 24.92
CA ASN A 448 30.52 3.79 25.45
C ASN A 448 30.29 4.91 24.41
N GLY A 449 30.97 4.89 23.27
CA GLY A 449 30.78 5.86 22.18
C GLY A 449 31.90 6.88 22.00
N THR A 450 33.03 6.78 22.72
CA THR A 450 34.23 7.58 22.41
C THR A 450 34.91 7.08 21.13
N LYS A 451 35.81 7.87 20.53
CA LYS A 451 36.55 7.49 19.32
C LYS A 451 37.40 6.23 19.54
N GLU A 452 37.95 5.99 20.73
CA GLU A 452 38.68 4.75 21.06
C GLU A 452 37.77 3.55 21.40
N ASN A 453 36.54 3.79 21.84
CA ASN A 453 35.63 2.75 22.35
C ASN A 453 34.19 2.93 21.81
N PRO A 454 34.00 2.80 20.48
CA PRO A 454 32.75 3.13 19.80
C PRO A 454 31.58 2.23 20.21
N ALA A 455 30.38 2.81 20.18
CA ALA A 455 29.13 2.13 20.52
C ALA A 455 28.57 1.30 19.35
N ASP A 456 27.61 0.42 19.66
CA ASP A 456 26.75 -0.24 18.66
C ASP A 456 25.85 0.82 17.98
N LEU A 457 25.82 0.82 16.64
CA LEU A 457 25.04 1.81 15.87
C LEU A 457 23.53 1.73 16.15
N GLN A 458 22.96 0.53 16.22
CA GLN A 458 21.53 0.37 16.48
C GLN A 458 21.15 0.81 17.91
N THR A 459 22.07 0.73 18.86
CA THR A 459 21.94 1.27 20.23
C THR A 459 22.11 2.78 20.27
N ALA A 460 23.08 3.34 19.51
CA ALA A 460 23.27 4.78 19.36
C ALA A 460 22.00 5.45 18.81
N ILE A 461 21.45 4.91 17.72
CA ILE A 461 20.23 5.40 17.06
C ILE A 461 19.05 5.55 18.04
N ARG A 462 18.83 4.57 18.93
CA ARG A 462 17.66 4.54 19.84
C ARG A 462 17.67 5.63 20.92
N PHE A 463 18.83 6.21 21.21
CA PHE A 463 19.06 7.03 22.40
C PHE A 463 19.82 8.34 22.14
N ALA A 464 20.23 8.60 20.90
CA ALA A 464 20.76 9.91 20.49
C ALA A 464 19.70 11.01 20.71
N GLN A 465 20.09 12.06 21.42
CA GLN A 465 19.25 13.21 21.72
C GLN A 465 19.21 14.20 20.53
N PRO A 466 18.15 15.01 20.38
CA PRO A 466 18.13 16.14 19.44
C PRO A 466 19.43 16.96 19.48
N GLY A 467 20.02 17.22 18.31
CA GLY A 467 21.31 17.93 18.16
C GLY A 467 22.58 17.06 18.29
N GLN A 468 22.49 15.81 18.76
CA GLN A 468 23.66 14.92 18.81
C GLN A 468 24.06 14.38 17.42
N LYS A 469 25.35 14.06 17.27
CA LYS A 469 25.94 13.50 16.04
C LYS A 469 26.43 12.08 16.27
N ILE A 470 25.80 11.12 15.59
CA ILE A 470 26.29 9.74 15.44
C ILE A 470 27.31 9.73 14.31
N VAL A 471 28.56 9.36 14.61
CA VAL A 471 29.69 9.38 13.68
C VAL A 471 30.08 7.94 13.33
N CYS A 472 29.71 7.53 12.13
CA CYS A 472 29.84 6.18 11.60
C CYS A 472 31.22 5.95 11.00
N LYS A 473 32.04 5.10 11.62
CA LYS A 473 33.32 4.68 11.06
C LYS A 473 33.15 3.76 9.84
N GLU A 474 34.18 3.72 9.02
CA GLU A 474 34.28 2.85 7.83
C GLU A 474 33.99 1.36 8.11
N GLY A 475 33.50 0.66 7.08
CA GLY A 475 33.23 -0.77 7.11
C GLY A 475 31.75 -1.13 7.01
N THR A 476 31.44 -2.43 7.07
CA THR A 476 30.11 -2.97 6.77
C THR A 476 29.34 -3.38 8.02
N TYR A 477 28.26 -2.66 8.32
CA TYR A 477 27.34 -2.91 9.42
C TYR A 477 26.28 -3.92 8.94
N ALA A 478 26.37 -5.16 9.40
CA ALA A 478 25.56 -6.28 8.89
C ALA A 478 24.78 -6.97 10.02
N TYR A 479 23.58 -6.46 10.32
CA TYR A 479 22.69 -6.93 11.37
C TYR A 479 21.77 -8.09 10.90
N SER A 480 21.33 -8.94 11.83
CA SER A 480 20.38 -10.04 11.54
C SER A 480 18.91 -9.60 11.44
N SER A 481 18.68 -8.30 11.50
CA SER A 481 17.41 -7.60 11.37
C SER A 481 17.67 -6.29 10.62
N THR A 482 16.63 -5.68 10.07
CA THR A 482 16.69 -4.31 9.53
C THR A 482 17.30 -3.35 10.57
N LEU A 483 18.14 -2.42 10.12
CA LEU A 483 18.62 -1.31 10.94
C LEU A 483 17.52 -0.24 11.01
N THR A 484 16.98 0.02 12.19
CA THR A 484 15.78 0.86 12.33
C THR A 484 16.05 2.09 13.20
N ILE A 485 15.75 3.27 12.64
CA ILE A 485 15.43 4.49 13.39
C ILE A 485 13.95 4.40 13.78
N PRO A 486 13.60 4.13 15.05
CA PRO A 486 12.22 3.81 15.43
C PRO A 486 11.30 5.04 15.44
N ARG A 487 10.01 4.81 15.17
CA ARG A 487 8.97 5.85 15.27
C ARG A 487 8.96 6.47 16.67
N GLY A 488 9.01 7.79 16.75
CA GLY A 488 9.10 8.52 18.02
C GLY A 488 10.50 8.58 18.62
N THR A 489 11.53 8.10 17.91
CA THR A 489 12.94 8.44 18.17
C THR A 489 13.29 9.58 17.23
N ASN A 490 13.06 10.80 17.68
CA ASN A 490 13.02 11.99 16.81
C ASN A 490 14.06 13.03 17.21
N GLY A 491 14.55 13.80 16.23
CA GLY A 491 15.12 15.12 16.48
C GLY A 491 14.04 16.19 16.65
N ARG A 492 14.43 17.45 16.47
CA ARG A 492 13.53 18.62 16.38
C ARG A 492 13.88 19.46 15.15
N GLU A 493 12.96 20.33 14.74
CA GLU A 493 13.19 21.34 13.69
C GLU A 493 14.39 22.26 14.02
N ASP A 494 14.61 22.58 15.29
CA ASP A 494 15.74 23.38 15.79
C ASP A 494 16.99 22.56 16.16
N ALA A 495 16.88 21.23 16.17
CA ALA A 495 17.91 20.30 16.66
C ALA A 495 17.73 18.90 16.05
N MET A 496 18.06 18.76 14.76
CA MET A 496 18.05 17.46 14.08
C MET A 496 19.02 16.47 14.74
N ILE A 497 18.79 15.17 14.59
CA ILE A 497 19.79 14.15 14.95
C ILE A 497 20.60 13.83 13.71
N TYR A 498 21.92 13.90 13.82
CA TYR A 498 22.83 13.66 12.71
C TYR A 498 23.34 12.22 12.75
N LEU A 499 23.31 11.54 11.61
CA LEU A 499 23.96 10.24 11.38
C LEU A 499 24.84 10.40 10.14
N ILE A 500 26.15 10.50 10.37
CA ILE A 500 27.12 10.93 9.36
C ILE A 500 28.31 9.97 9.30
N ALA A 501 28.95 9.84 8.14
CA ALA A 501 30.25 9.17 8.05
C ALA A 501 31.34 9.93 8.85
N ASP A 502 32.32 9.20 9.40
CA ASP A 502 33.53 9.78 9.99
C ASP A 502 34.36 10.44 8.85
N PRO A 503 34.63 11.76 8.88
CA PRO A 503 35.40 12.44 7.83
C PRO A 503 36.90 12.07 7.84
N GLU A 504 37.38 11.31 8.83
CA GLU A 504 38.69 10.65 8.80
C GLU A 504 38.67 9.26 8.13
N ALA A 505 37.50 8.76 7.69
CA ALA A 505 37.37 7.47 7.02
C ALA A 505 38.06 7.43 5.65
N SER A 506 38.60 6.27 5.31
CA SER A 506 39.16 5.97 3.98
C SER A 506 38.15 5.30 3.04
N SER A 507 37.03 4.78 3.56
CA SER A 507 35.87 4.35 2.76
C SER A 507 34.54 4.59 3.47
N ARG A 508 33.45 4.67 2.71
CA ARG A 508 32.10 4.96 3.20
C ARG A 508 31.59 3.84 4.14
N PRO A 509 30.80 4.16 5.19
CA PRO A 509 30.09 3.17 6.00
C PRO A 509 29.00 2.48 5.17
N VAL A 510 28.97 1.15 5.15
CA VAL A 510 27.99 0.37 4.37
C VAL A 510 27.01 -0.33 5.31
N PHE A 511 25.73 0.01 5.25
CA PHE A 511 24.67 -0.66 6.00
C PHE A 511 24.09 -1.79 5.13
N SER A 512 24.43 -3.03 5.47
CA SER A 512 24.15 -4.21 4.63
C SER A 512 22.95 -5.02 5.14
N GLY A 513 21.94 -5.13 4.30
CA GLY A 513 20.77 -5.98 4.51
C GLY A 513 21.02 -7.48 4.30
N GLU A 514 22.23 -7.90 3.91
CA GLU A 514 22.56 -9.30 3.52
C GLU A 514 22.17 -10.34 4.59
N ARG A 515 22.19 -9.94 5.87
CA ARG A 515 21.84 -10.80 7.01
C ARG A 515 20.43 -10.53 7.57
N ALA A 516 19.78 -9.46 7.12
CA ALA A 516 18.41 -9.12 7.48
C ALA A 516 17.41 -9.95 6.65
N LYS A 517 16.15 -9.95 7.09
CA LYS A 517 15.01 -10.54 6.35
C LYS A 517 13.96 -9.48 6.03
N GLY A 518 14.43 -8.26 5.82
CA GLY A 518 13.66 -7.04 5.70
C GLY A 518 14.42 -6.02 4.85
N HIS A 519 14.08 -4.75 5.03
CA HIS A 519 14.82 -3.63 4.46
C HIS A 519 16.25 -3.62 5.00
N ALA A 520 17.21 -3.03 4.30
CA ALA A 520 18.54 -2.84 4.88
C ALA A 520 18.49 -1.75 5.98
N MET A 521 17.76 -0.65 5.72
CA MET A 521 17.47 0.40 6.68
C MET A 521 16.00 0.83 6.69
N GLU A 522 15.49 1.21 7.87
CA GLU A 522 14.17 1.80 8.12
C GLU A 522 14.33 3.15 8.82
N VAL A 523 13.68 4.19 8.29
CA VAL A 523 13.72 5.58 8.79
C VAL A 523 12.30 5.99 9.18
N ALA A 524 11.85 5.53 10.35
CA ALA A 524 10.51 5.79 10.90
C ALA A 524 10.47 6.96 11.91
N GLY A 525 11.63 7.47 12.32
CA GLY A 525 11.76 8.70 13.12
C GLY A 525 11.67 9.97 12.28
N ASN A 526 11.50 11.11 12.94
CA ASN A 526 11.40 12.44 12.32
C ASN A 526 12.62 13.31 12.66
N TYR A 527 12.91 14.31 11.80
CA TYR A 527 14.01 15.27 11.98
C TYR A 527 15.41 14.63 12.11
N TRP A 528 15.69 13.62 11.28
CA TRP A 528 17.02 13.04 11.10
C TRP A 528 17.74 13.62 9.88
N PHE A 529 19.04 13.86 10.03
CA PHE A 529 19.95 14.22 8.95
C PHE A 529 20.94 13.07 8.73
N ILE A 530 20.87 12.40 7.59
CA ILE A 530 21.66 11.21 7.25
C ILE A 530 22.61 11.58 6.11
N GLN A 531 23.93 11.36 6.26
CA GLN A 531 24.92 11.74 5.24
C GLN A 531 26.12 10.79 5.08
N GLY A 532 26.53 10.56 3.83
CA GLY A 532 27.83 9.94 3.49
C GLY A 532 27.90 8.41 3.64
N ILE A 533 26.74 7.73 3.71
CA ILE A 533 26.62 6.29 3.93
C ILE A 533 26.13 5.53 2.68
N ASP A 534 26.34 4.22 2.65
CA ASP A 534 25.79 3.33 1.63
C ASP A 534 24.76 2.38 2.24
N VAL A 535 23.69 2.03 1.52
CA VAL A 535 22.65 1.08 1.97
C VAL A 535 22.37 0.04 0.89
N ALA A 536 22.71 -1.22 1.18
CA ALA A 536 22.83 -2.24 0.14
C ALA A 536 22.42 -3.66 0.54
N ASN A 537 22.14 -4.50 -0.45
CA ASN A 537 21.88 -5.94 -0.30
C ASN A 537 20.69 -6.28 0.62
N SER A 538 19.61 -5.50 0.62
CA SER A 538 18.34 -5.89 1.27
C SER A 538 17.79 -7.23 0.75
N ALA A 539 16.87 -7.84 1.50
CA ALA A 539 16.24 -9.08 1.09
C ALA A 539 15.33 -8.90 -0.15
N ASP A 540 15.12 -9.98 -0.92
CA ASP A 540 14.15 -10.00 -2.03
C ASP A 540 12.76 -9.54 -1.58
N THR A 541 12.11 -8.71 -2.41
CA THR A 541 10.87 -7.94 -2.11
C THR A 541 10.98 -6.86 -1.03
N LYS A 542 12.19 -6.49 -0.56
CA LYS A 542 12.41 -5.44 0.45
C LYS A 542 13.30 -4.31 -0.04
N ASP A 543 12.89 -3.08 0.23
CA ASP A 543 13.60 -1.87 -0.20
C ASP A 543 14.98 -1.76 0.47
N GLY A 544 15.90 -1.00 -0.13
CA GLY A 544 17.18 -0.69 0.51
C GLY A 544 16.96 0.16 1.76
N MET A 545 16.50 1.39 1.56
CA MET A 545 16.05 2.29 2.63
C MET A 545 14.54 2.55 2.50
N HIS A 546 13.75 2.13 3.50
CA HIS A 546 12.35 2.56 3.64
C HIS A 546 12.30 3.79 4.55
N VAL A 547 11.72 4.88 4.05
CA VAL A 547 11.52 6.15 4.77
C VAL A 547 10.03 6.29 5.07
N SER A 548 9.68 6.15 6.35
CA SER A 548 8.30 6.15 6.84
C SER A 548 8.01 7.24 7.88
N GLY A 549 9.04 7.99 8.29
CA GLY A 549 8.95 9.25 9.04
C GLY A 549 8.96 10.50 8.16
N SER A 550 8.96 11.67 8.80
CA SER A 550 8.76 12.98 8.17
C SER A 550 9.84 14.01 8.57
N TYR A 551 10.04 15.03 7.74
CA TYR A 551 11.04 16.10 7.95
C TYR A 551 12.49 15.60 8.06
N ASN A 552 12.81 14.46 7.43
CA ASN A 552 14.17 13.93 7.39
C ASN A 552 14.93 14.47 6.16
N THR A 553 16.23 14.64 6.29
CA THR A 553 17.15 14.89 5.16
C THR A 553 18.06 13.69 4.98
N ILE A 554 18.13 13.16 3.77
CA ILE A 554 19.01 12.06 3.37
C ILE A 554 19.88 12.61 2.24
N ASP A 555 21.13 12.93 2.56
CA ASP A 555 22.10 13.61 1.70
C ASP A 555 23.28 12.69 1.38
N ASP A 556 23.84 12.77 0.18
CA ASP A 556 25.06 12.02 -0.20
C ASP A 556 25.02 10.52 0.19
N VAL A 557 23.90 9.84 -0.08
CA VAL A 557 23.73 8.40 0.17
C VAL A 557 23.80 7.60 -1.13
N GLU A 558 24.35 6.38 -1.11
CA GLU A 558 24.26 5.45 -2.25
C GLU A 558 23.41 4.23 -1.87
N VAL A 559 22.37 3.92 -2.66
CA VAL A 559 21.46 2.79 -2.42
C VAL A 559 21.49 1.78 -3.57
N TYR A 560 22.09 0.61 -3.36
CA TYR A 560 22.41 -0.30 -4.46
C TYR A 560 22.31 -1.81 -4.17
N ASN A 561 22.14 -2.61 -5.23
CA ASN A 561 21.99 -4.08 -5.16
C ASN A 561 20.89 -4.56 -4.18
N ASN A 562 19.85 -3.76 -3.95
CA ASN A 562 18.75 -4.10 -3.03
C ASN A 562 17.70 -4.99 -3.71
N GLY A 563 17.04 -5.86 -2.94
CA GLY A 563 16.03 -6.82 -3.42
C GLY A 563 14.65 -6.23 -3.72
N ASN A 564 14.49 -4.90 -3.68
CA ASN A 564 13.36 -4.12 -4.17
C ASN A 564 13.86 -2.67 -4.39
N THR A 565 12.96 -1.67 -4.35
CA THR A 565 13.26 -0.26 -4.60
C THR A 565 14.45 0.24 -3.76
N GLY A 566 15.39 0.98 -4.37
CA GLY A 566 16.59 1.45 -3.68
C GLY A 566 16.29 2.32 -2.44
N LEU A 567 15.47 3.36 -2.62
CA LEU A 567 14.91 4.16 -1.53
C LEU A 567 13.41 4.40 -1.77
N GLN A 568 12.56 3.96 -0.85
CA GLN A 568 11.10 4.14 -0.90
C GLN A 568 10.62 5.07 0.22
N ILE A 569 9.81 6.08 -0.12
CA ILE A 569 9.08 6.93 0.84
C ILE A 569 7.62 6.45 0.87
N SER A 570 7.20 5.77 1.95
CA SER A 570 5.80 5.36 2.17
C SER A 570 5.52 5.03 3.64
N ARG A 571 4.25 5.03 4.08
CA ARG A 571 3.86 4.73 5.48
C ARG A 571 4.44 3.42 6.04
N LEU A 572 4.62 3.37 7.36
CA LEU A 572 5.21 2.23 8.07
C LEU A 572 4.23 1.05 8.21
N SER A 573 2.95 1.35 8.43
CA SER A 573 1.92 0.36 8.78
C SER A 573 0.71 0.41 7.86
N ALA A 574 0.09 -0.75 7.62
CA ALA A 574 -1.20 -0.84 6.92
C ALA A 574 -2.33 -0.05 7.61
N ASN A 575 -2.17 0.22 8.91
CA ASN A 575 -3.10 0.96 9.76
C ASN A 575 -2.66 2.42 10.02
N ASP A 576 -1.63 2.93 9.33
CA ASP A 576 -1.26 4.35 9.43
C ASP A 576 -2.26 5.20 8.62
N ASP A 577 -2.91 6.13 9.33
CA ASP A 577 -3.81 7.16 8.79
C ASP A 577 -3.05 8.19 7.91
N ARG A 578 -3.81 8.97 7.12
CA ARG A 578 -3.24 9.81 6.04
C ARG A 578 -2.38 10.99 6.53
N ASP A 579 -2.57 11.43 7.78
CA ASP A 579 -1.73 12.41 8.47
C ASP A 579 -0.43 11.80 9.04
N MET A 580 -0.38 10.48 9.21
CA MET A 580 0.81 9.72 9.60
C MET A 580 1.70 9.33 8.42
N TRP A 581 1.33 9.67 7.18
CA TRP A 581 2.14 9.35 6.00
C TRP A 581 3.41 10.22 5.91
N PRO A 582 4.55 9.68 5.47
CA PRO A 582 5.81 10.40 5.42
C PRO A 582 5.75 11.62 4.51
N GLN A 583 6.07 12.79 5.06
CA GLN A 583 5.96 14.09 4.40
C GLN A 583 7.17 15.00 4.67
N HIS A 584 7.37 15.97 3.79
CA HIS A 584 8.45 16.97 3.89
C HIS A 584 9.87 16.39 4.03
N ASN A 585 10.12 15.18 3.53
CA ASN A 585 11.48 14.62 3.48
C ASN A 585 12.23 15.19 2.26
N LEU A 586 13.52 15.50 2.46
CA LEU A 586 14.45 15.91 1.41
C LEU A 586 15.44 14.77 1.13
N ILE A 587 15.38 14.21 -0.07
CA ILE A 587 16.40 13.31 -0.61
C ILE A 587 17.32 14.18 -1.47
N LEU A 588 18.53 14.43 -0.97
CA LEU A 588 19.54 15.29 -1.58
C LEU A 588 20.73 14.44 -2.05
N ASN A 589 21.33 14.79 -3.19
CA ASN A 589 22.59 14.23 -3.72
C ASN A 589 22.74 12.69 -3.60
N THR A 590 21.63 11.96 -3.65
CA THR A 590 21.59 10.50 -3.41
C THR A 590 21.70 9.76 -4.75
N THR A 591 22.48 8.67 -4.78
CA THR A 591 22.66 7.79 -5.94
C THR A 591 21.88 6.49 -5.74
N SER A 592 21.19 5.98 -6.76
CA SER A 592 20.46 4.70 -6.68
C SER A 592 20.67 3.83 -7.93
N HIS A 593 21.21 2.61 -7.77
CA HIS A 593 21.50 1.75 -8.92
C HIS A 593 21.52 0.23 -8.67
N ASP A 594 21.36 -0.55 -9.74
CA ASP A 594 21.38 -2.02 -9.75
C ASP A 594 20.41 -2.69 -8.75
N ASN A 595 19.38 -1.97 -8.29
CA ASN A 595 18.34 -2.50 -7.41
C ASN A 595 17.40 -3.42 -8.22
N ALA A 596 17.07 -4.58 -7.66
CA ALA A 596 16.62 -5.75 -8.41
C ALA A 596 15.84 -6.77 -7.56
N ASP A 597 14.51 -6.79 -7.69
CA ASP A 597 13.65 -7.87 -7.18
C ASP A 597 13.72 -9.12 -8.08
N SER A 598 13.28 -10.27 -7.58
CA SER A 598 13.36 -11.54 -8.32
C SER A 598 12.40 -11.69 -9.51
N GLY A 599 11.35 -10.86 -9.62
CA GLY A 599 10.45 -10.78 -10.76
C GLY A 599 10.89 -9.77 -11.84
N TYR A 600 11.59 -8.71 -11.42
CA TYR A 600 11.82 -7.47 -12.15
C TYR A 600 10.51 -6.72 -12.44
N GLU A 601 9.69 -6.52 -11.41
CA GLU A 601 8.39 -5.81 -11.49
C GLU A 601 8.24 -4.64 -10.50
N ASP A 602 9.03 -4.56 -9.42
CA ASP A 602 8.83 -3.59 -8.32
C ASP A 602 10.09 -2.74 -7.97
N ALA A 603 11.29 -3.19 -8.35
CA ALA A 603 12.55 -2.58 -7.92
C ALA A 603 12.98 -1.35 -8.75
N ASP A 604 12.47 -0.19 -8.36
CA ASP A 604 12.89 1.11 -8.88
C ASP A 604 14.17 1.65 -8.21
N GLY A 605 14.75 2.72 -8.76
CA GLY A 605 15.80 3.47 -8.06
C GLY A 605 15.26 4.23 -6.84
N PHE A 606 14.24 5.05 -7.06
CA PHE A 606 13.55 5.83 -6.03
C PHE A 606 12.04 5.67 -6.13
N GLY A 607 11.31 5.73 -5.02
CA GLY A 607 9.86 5.79 -5.09
C GLY A 607 9.16 6.44 -3.91
N ALA A 608 8.55 7.60 -4.12
CA ALA A 608 7.55 8.18 -3.21
C ALA A 608 6.16 7.75 -3.68
N LYS A 609 5.75 6.54 -3.28
CA LYS A 609 4.64 5.78 -3.87
C LYS A 609 3.70 5.19 -2.83
N LEU A 610 2.54 4.73 -3.30
CA LEU A 610 1.43 4.11 -2.56
C LEU A 610 0.71 5.00 -1.54
N THR A 611 1.44 5.53 -0.56
CA THR A 611 0.95 6.21 0.64
C THR A 611 2.07 7.08 1.25
N CYS A 612 2.34 8.22 0.63
CA CYS A 612 3.23 9.28 1.14
C CYS A 612 2.47 10.61 1.18
N GLY A 613 2.84 11.48 2.13
CA GLY A 613 2.25 12.81 2.32
C GLY A 613 2.89 13.88 1.42
N GLU A 614 2.58 15.14 1.72
CA GLU A 614 2.95 16.29 0.89
C GLU A 614 4.44 16.66 0.96
N GLY A 615 4.89 17.43 -0.04
CA GLY A 615 6.13 18.20 0.05
C GLY A 615 7.43 17.38 0.14
N ASN A 616 7.40 16.09 -0.22
CA ASN A 616 8.60 15.29 -0.38
C ASN A 616 9.39 15.74 -1.63
N VAL A 617 10.72 15.85 -1.52
CA VAL A 617 11.59 16.42 -2.57
C VAL A 617 12.77 15.50 -2.87
N PHE A 618 13.09 15.34 -4.16
CA PHE A 618 14.33 14.76 -4.66
C PHE A 618 15.15 15.87 -5.36
N ASP A 619 16.38 16.12 -4.92
CA ASP A 619 17.28 17.18 -5.40
C ASP A 619 18.68 16.62 -5.67
N GLY A 620 19.26 16.87 -6.84
CA GLY A 620 20.61 16.37 -7.16
C GLY A 620 20.73 14.83 -7.20
N CYS A 621 19.61 14.11 -7.29
CA CYS A 621 19.59 12.64 -7.28
C CYS A 621 20.04 12.05 -8.63
N ILE A 622 20.74 10.92 -8.58
CA ILE A 622 21.13 10.13 -9.77
C ILE A 622 20.50 8.75 -9.63
N SER A 623 19.76 8.29 -10.64
CA SER A 623 19.17 6.96 -10.69
C SER A 623 19.59 6.24 -11.96
N TYR A 624 20.24 5.08 -11.86
CA TYR A 624 20.64 4.34 -13.06
C TYR A 624 20.60 2.82 -12.95
N CYS A 625 20.35 2.17 -14.08
CA CYS A 625 20.39 0.71 -14.21
C CYS A 625 19.61 -0.07 -13.12
N ASN A 626 18.51 0.48 -12.62
CA ASN A 626 17.57 -0.24 -11.76
C ASN A 626 16.67 -1.15 -12.58
N ALA A 627 16.10 -2.18 -11.94
CA ALA A 627 15.38 -3.23 -12.64
C ALA A 627 14.04 -2.77 -13.24
N ASP A 628 13.19 -2.03 -12.50
CA ASP A 628 11.99 -1.42 -13.07
C ASP A 628 12.30 0.00 -13.58
N ASP A 629 11.96 1.07 -12.86
CA ASP A 629 12.16 2.45 -13.30
C ASP A 629 13.20 3.22 -12.47
N GLY A 630 13.60 4.40 -12.93
CA GLY A 630 14.51 5.25 -12.17
C GLY A 630 13.83 5.96 -10.99
N PHE A 631 12.59 6.41 -11.17
CA PHE A 631 11.74 7.05 -10.16
C PHE A 631 10.28 6.61 -10.37
N ASP A 632 9.59 6.15 -9.32
CA ASP A 632 8.17 5.73 -9.37
C ASP A 632 7.31 6.40 -8.28
N PHE A 633 6.25 7.11 -8.69
CA PHE A 633 5.23 7.72 -7.80
C PHE A 633 3.84 7.05 -7.92
N PHE A 634 3.80 5.72 -8.10
CA PHE A 634 2.55 4.96 -8.30
C PHE A 634 1.57 5.11 -7.12
N ALA A 635 0.47 5.83 -7.35
CA ALA A 635 -0.68 5.90 -6.46
C ALA A 635 -1.75 4.89 -6.88
N LYS A 636 -2.48 4.35 -5.90
CA LYS A 636 -3.51 3.30 -6.07
C LYS A 636 -4.90 3.88 -5.82
N VAL A 637 -5.92 3.50 -6.60
CA VAL A 637 -7.31 3.98 -6.38
C VAL A 637 -7.79 3.70 -4.95
N GLN A 638 -7.36 2.58 -4.38
CA GLN A 638 -7.71 2.08 -3.06
C GLN A 638 -7.13 2.90 -1.90
N THR A 639 -5.96 3.51 -2.07
CA THR A 639 -5.35 4.39 -1.05
C THR A 639 -5.63 5.87 -1.34
N GLY A 640 -6.10 6.20 -2.55
CA GLY A 640 -6.46 7.56 -2.93
C GLY A 640 -5.29 8.36 -3.48
N SER A 641 -5.35 9.68 -3.32
CA SER A 641 -4.25 10.58 -3.69
C SER A 641 -3.13 10.50 -2.66
N ILE A 642 -1.91 10.25 -3.13
CA ILE A 642 -0.68 10.60 -2.39
C ILE A 642 -0.44 12.11 -2.48
N GLY A 643 0.46 12.63 -1.63
CA GLY A 643 0.86 14.03 -1.71
C GLY A 643 1.70 14.34 -2.94
N SER A 644 1.81 15.63 -3.27
CA SER A 644 2.67 16.10 -4.36
C SER A 644 4.15 15.86 -4.03
N VAL A 645 4.90 15.51 -5.06
CA VAL A 645 6.33 15.19 -4.97
C VAL A 645 7.07 16.00 -6.03
N THR A 646 8.18 16.62 -5.64
CA THR A 646 9.02 17.41 -6.56
C THR A 646 10.34 16.69 -6.81
N ILE A 647 10.61 16.38 -8.08
CA ILE A 647 11.96 16.03 -8.55
C ILE A 647 12.56 17.30 -9.15
N LYS A 648 13.74 17.70 -8.68
CA LYS A 648 14.53 18.78 -9.29
C LYS A 648 15.99 18.37 -9.45
N ASN A 649 16.68 19.03 -10.38
CA ASN A 649 18.14 18.91 -10.56
C ASN A 649 18.67 17.46 -10.72
N SER A 650 17.84 16.50 -11.17
CA SER A 650 18.12 15.06 -11.05
C SER A 650 18.35 14.39 -12.40
N VAL A 651 18.97 13.21 -12.39
CA VAL A 651 19.31 12.44 -13.61
C VAL A 651 18.80 11.00 -13.48
N SER A 652 18.19 10.47 -14.54
CA SER A 652 17.65 9.11 -14.58
C SER A 652 17.99 8.37 -15.89
N TYR A 653 18.85 7.34 -15.84
CA TYR A 653 19.37 6.72 -17.06
C TYR A 653 19.54 5.19 -17.07
N GLY A 654 19.35 4.59 -18.25
CA GLY A 654 19.57 3.14 -18.46
C GLY A 654 18.67 2.19 -17.66
N ASN A 655 17.63 2.67 -16.96
CA ASN A 655 16.75 1.84 -16.15
C ASN A 655 15.92 0.87 -17.02
N GLY A 656 15.51 -0.25 -16.44
CA GLY A 656 15.01 -1.44 -17.15
C GLY A 656 16.12 -2.36 -17.67
N TYR A 657 17.37 -2.06 -17.32
CA TYR A 657 18.56 -2.88 -17.53
C TYR A 657 19.46 -2.79 -16.30
N LEU A 658 20.01 -3.90 -15.83
CA LEU A 658 21.07 -3.86 -14.82
C LEU A 658 22.42 -3.50 -15.48
N SER A 659 23.41 -3.02 -14.72
CA SER A 659 24.72 -2.56 -15.22
C SER A 659 25.51 -3.63 -15.99
N ASN A 660 25.12 -4.90 -15.86
CA ASN A 660 25.64 -6.04 -16.62
C ASN A 660 24.93 -6.31 -17.98
N GLY A 661 24.02 -5.44 -18.41
CA GLY A 661 23.26 -5.57 -19.66
C GLY A 661 21.99 -6.42 -19.56
N LYS A 662 21.67 -6.97 -18.37
CA LYS A 662 20.46 -7.78 -18.19
C LYS A 662 19.20 -6.92 -18.27
N ARG A 663 18.48 -7.06 -19.39
CA ARG A 663 17.14 -6.51 -19.60
C ARG A 663 16.14 -7.02 -18.56
N ALA A 664 15.44 -6.10 -17.91
CA ALA A 664 14.61 -6.30 -16.73
C ALA A 664 13.19 -5.67 -16.92
N GLY A 665 12.62 -5.13 -15.85
CA GLY A 665 11.33 -4.44 -15.72
C GLY A 665 11.21 -3.14 -16.51
N ASN A 666 10.08 -2.45 -16.37
CA ASN A 666 9.52 -1.41 -17.26
C ASN A 666 10.53 -0.48 -17.92
N GLY A 667 11.41 0.16 -17.15
CA GLY A 667 12.52 0.98 -17.63
C GLY A 667 12.14 2.36 -18.12
N ASN A 668 11.33 3.08 -17.35
CA ASN A 668 11.08 4.50 -17.51
C ASN A 668 12.08 5.32 -16.66
N GLY A 669 12.45 6.51 -17.12
CA GLY A 669 13.32 7.42 -16.35
C GLY A 669 12.59 8.03 -15.16
N PHE A 670 11.44 8.66 -15.41
CA PHE A 670 10.57 9.25 -14.40
C PHE A 670 9.11 8.79 -14.61
N LYS A 671 8.61 7.83 -13.81
CA LYS A 671 7.24 7.30 -13.81
C LYS A 671 6.42 8.01 -12.73
N MET A 672 5.94 9.20 -13.07
CA MET A 672 5.35 10.19 -12.17
C MET A 672 3.86 9.96 -11.88
N GLY A 673 3.47 8.73 -11.49
CA GLY A 673 2.11 8.47 -11.03
C GLY A 673 1.58 7.05 -11.26
N GLY A 674 0.27 6.88 -11.06
CA GLY A 674 -0.44 5.61 -11.22
C GLY A 674 -1.96 5.75 -11.35
N ASP A 675 -2.62 4.69 -11.82
CA ASP A 675 -4.09 4.42 -11.77
C ASP A 675 -5.04 5.60 -12.06
N SER A 676 -4.62 6.54 -12.91
CA SER A 676 -5.35 7.80 -13.19
C SER A 676 -5.69 8.60 -11.92
N VAL A 677 -4.83 8.50 -10.90
CA VAL A 677 -4.87 9.29 -9.67
C VAL A 677 -4.18 10.63 -9.94
N ALA A 678 -4.81 11.73 -9.51
CA ALA A 678 -4.22 13.06 -9.55
C ALA A 678 -3.39 13.31 -8.29
N ALA A 679 -2.26 13.99 -8.43
CA ALA A 679 -1.34 14.34 -7.33
C ALA A 679 -0.42 15.54 -7.65
N GLY A 680 -0.51 16.10 -8.87
CA GLY A 680 0.16 17.35 -9.23
C GLY A 680 1.69 17.33 -9.17
N HIS A 681 2.33 16.15 -9.29
CA HIS A 681 3.79 15.97 -9.18
C HIS A 681 4.57 16.89 -10.14
N VAL A 682 5.76 17.29 -9.71
CA VAL A 682 6.59 18.30 -10.38
C VAL A 682 7.96 17.73 -10.78
N LEU A 683 8.39 17.98 -12.02
CA LEU A 683 9.73 17.69 -12.54
C LEU A 683 10.38 19.00 -13.00
N GLN A 684 11.59 19.29 -12.50
CA GLN A 684 12.32 20.54 -12.79
C GLN A 684 13.79 20.26 -13.13
N ASN A 685 14.35 20.97 -14.10
CA ASN A 685 15.80 21.01 -14.37
C ASN A 685 16.48 19.61 -14.42
N SER A 686 15.83 18.60 -15.01
CA SER A 686 16.25 17.20 -14.86
C SER A 686 16.50 16.51 -16.21
N PHE A 687 17.32 15.44 -16.21
CA PHE A 687 17.73 14.68 -17.39
C PHE A 687 17.20 13.23 -17.36
N ALA A 688 16.68 12.72 -18.48
CA ALA A 688 16.31 11.30 -18.64
C ALA A 688 16.85 10.70 -19.95
N PHE A 689 17.70 9.66 -19.89
CA PHE A 689 18.27 9.08 -21.11
C PHE A 689 18.49 7.56 -21.12
N ASP A 690 18.47 6.97 -22.32
CA ASP A 690 18.79 5.55 -22.59
C ASP A 690 17.98 4.48 -21.82
N ASN A 691 16.91 4.88 -21.12
CA ASN A 691 16.02 3.96 -20.40
C ASN A 691 15.26 3.04 -21.39
N LYS A 692 14.95 1.80 -20.98
CA LYS A 692 14.36 0.72 -21.83
C LYS A 692 12.99 1.08 -22.44
N SER A 693 12.28 2.02 -21.82
CA SER A 693 10.94 2.47 -22.16
C SER A 693 10.94 4.00 -22.30
N LYS A 694 10.34 4.75 -21.36
CA LYS A 694 10.07 6.18 -21.54
C LYS A 694 11.11 7.05 -20.83
N GLY A 695 11.36 8.25 -21.34
CA GLY A 695 12.13 9.25 -20.57
C GLY A 695 11.31 9.79 -19.39
N ILE A 696 10.22 10.49 -19.71
CA ILE A 696 9.23 10.99 -18.74
C ILE A 696 7.89 10.31 -19.04
N ASP A 697 7.23 9.81 -18.00
CA ASP A 697 5.94 9.13 -18.08
C ASP A 697 5.03 9.59 -16.93
N CYS A 698 3.85 10.13 -17.23
CA CYS A 698 2.86 10.36 -16.18
C CYS A 698 2.22 9.06 -15.66
N ASN A 699 2.41 7.93 -16.36
CA ASN A 699 1.83 6.63 -16.03
C ASN A 699 0.32 6.70 -15.69
N SER A 700 -0.41 7.43 -16.53
CA SER A 700 -1.84 7.75 -16.43
C SER A 700 -2.27 8.81 -15.39
N CYS A 701 -1.40 9.28 -14.50
CA CYS A 701 -1.66 10.47 -13.68
C CYS A 701 -2.00 11.67 -14.59
N PRO A 702 -3.06 12.45 -14.32
CA PRO A 702 -3.61 13.42 -15.25
C PRO A 702 -3.01 14.85 -15.18
N ASP A 703 -2.20 15.17 -14.17
CA ASP A 703 -1.92 16.57 -13.76
C ASP A 703 -0.43 16.89 -13.44
N ILE A 704 0.52 16.10 -13.97
CA ILE A 704 1.95 16.35 -13.77
C ILE A 704 2.46 17.62 -14.48
N LYS A 705 3.49 18.24 -13.91
CA LYS A 705 4.07 19.51 -14.37
C LYS A 705 5.57 19.37 -14.61
N ILE A 706 6.05 19.75 -15.79
CA ILE A 706 7.44 19.56 -16.24
C ILE A 706 8.04 20.91 -16.61
N PHE A 707 9.24 21.21 -16.11
CA PHE A 707 9.94 22.48 -16.37
C PHE A 707 11.41 22.26 -16.71
N ASN A 708 11.93 22.98 -17.70
CA ASN A 708 13.35 23.06 -18.08
C ASN A 708 14.06 21.69 -18.07
N SER A 709 13.48 20.65 -18.66
CA SER A 709 13.98 19.27 -18.51
C SER A 709 14.36 18.64 -19.85
N THR A 710 15.44 17.86 -19.88
CA THR A 710 15.99 17.25 -21.09
C THR A 710 15.71 15.74 -21.11
N THR A 711 15.24 15.21 -22.23
CA THR A 711 14.97 13.77 -22.41
C THR A 711 15.53 13.28 -23.74
N PHE A 712 16.35 12.22 -23.70
CA PHE A 712 17.26 11.88 -24.80
C PHE A 712 17.36 10.37 -25.05
N ASN A 713 17.27 9.92 -26.30
CA ASN A 713 17.55 8.54 -26.75
C ASN A 713 16.81 7.36 -26.05
N ASN A 714 15.88 7.59 -25.10
CA ASN A 714 15.09 6.53 -24.44
C ASN A 714 14.40 5.63 -25.48
N ALA A 715 14.33 4.33 -25.27
CA ALA A 715 14.03 3.39 -26.37
C ALA A 715 12.56 3.42 -26.86
N ALA A 716 11.61 3.93 -26.08
CA ALA A 716 10.24 4.20 -26.48
C ALA A 716 9.99 5.73 -26.66
N ASN A 717 8.99 6.30 -25.98
CA ASN A 717 8.72 7.74 -26.01
C ASN A 717 9.79 8.49 -25.19
N ASN A 718 10.15 9.71 -25.57
CA ASN A 718 10.92 10.55 -24.64
C ASN A 718 9.99 11.21 -23.61
N VAL A 719 8.72 11.46 -23.97
CA VAL A 719 7.65 11.98 -23.11
C VAL A 719 6.33 11.23 -23.37
N ALA A 720 5.61 10.86 -22.31
CA ALA A 720 4.26 10.32 -22.37
C ALA A 720 3.32 11.03 -21.37
N LEU A 721 2.28 11.69 -21.89
CA LEU A 721 1.25 12.41 -21.12
C LEU A 721 -0.14 11.90 -21.55
N TYR A 722 -0.75 11.06 -20.73
CA TYR A 722 -2.04 10.43 -20.98
C TYR A 722 -2.79 10.15 -19.69
N THR A 723 -4.06 9.80 -19.78
CA THR A 723 -4.79 9.16 -18.68
C THR A 723 -5.67 8.03 -19.22
N ASN A 724 -5.93 7.03 -18.38
CA ASN A 724 -6.74 5.87 -18.74
C ASN A 724 -8.21 6.10 -18.37
N TYR A 725 -8.47 6.63 -17.17
CA TYR A 725 -9.79 6.71 -16.57
C TYR A 725 -10.21 8.11 -16.09
N ALA A 726 -9.30 9.08 -15.99
CA ALA A 726 -9.68 10.45 -15.62
C ALA A 726 -10.42 11.17 -16.77
N ASN A 727 -11.44 11.95 -16.40
CA ASN A 727 -12.31 12.66 -17.36
C ASN A 727 -11.68 13.95 -17.93
N GLU A 728 -10.75 14.55 -17.19
CA GLU A 728 -9.99 15.75 -17.53
C GLU A 728 -8.48 15.45 -17.41
N THR A 729 -7.63 16.23 -18.07
CA THR A 729 -6.18 16.28 -17.83
C THR A 729 -5.75 17.73 -17.69
N ASP A 730 -4.74 17.99 -16.86
CA ASP A 730 -4.22 19.32 -16.53
C ASP A 730 -2.68 19.34 -16.51
N PHE A 731 -2.08 18.65 -17.48
CA PHE A 731 -0.62 18.65 -17.65
C PHE A 731 -0.07 20.04 -17.96
N SER A 732 1.18 20.32 -17.58
CA SER A 732 1.91 21.46 -18.13
C SER A 732 3.38 21.12 -18.42
N ALA A 733 3.90 21.73 -19.48
CA ALA A 733 5.32 21.79 -19.81
C ALA A 733 5.78 23.25 -19.87
N ASP A 734 7.06 23.54 -19.61
CA ASP A 734 7.73 24.77 -20.04
C ASP A 734 9.24 24.52 -20.21
N GLY A 735 9.82 24.87 -21.35
CA GLY A 735 11.25 24.71 -21.58
C GLY A 735 11.71 23.26 -21.70
N ILE A 736 10.83 22.31 -22.04
CA ILE A 736 11.25 20.89 -22.21
C ILE A 736 12.08 20.71 -23.49
N LEU A 737 13.09 19.83 -23.45
CA LEU A 737 13.92 19.48 -24.60
C LEU A 737 13.99 17.97 -24.82
N SER A 738 13.28 17.49 -25.84
CA SER A 738 13.29 16.10 -26.27
C SER A 738 14.08 15.91 -27.55
N TYR A 739 15.03 14.97 -27.55
CA TYR A 739 15.87 14.70 -28.72
C TYR A 739 16.21 13.21 -28.87
N LYS A 740 16.46 12.77 -30.11
CA LYS A 740 16.94 11.43 -30.43
C LYS A 740 17.94 11.49 -31.59
N THR A 741 18.99 10.69 -31.49
CA THR A 741 20.01 10.46 -32.53
C THR A 741 19.83 9.08 -33.17
N ASP A 742 20.52 8.80 -34.28
CA ASP A 742 20.45 7.50 -34.96
C ASP A 742 20.91 6.31 -34.09
N ALA A 743 21.71 6.55 -33.05
CA ALA A 743 22.28 5.51 -32.17
C ALA A 743 21.21 4.66 -31.44
N CYS A 744 20.14 5.28 -30.95
CA CYS A 744 19.14 4.60 -30.12
C CYS A 744 18.14 3.69 -30.86
N GLY A 745 18.23 3.61 -32.20
CA GLY A 745 17.29 2.87 -33.07
C GLY A 745 15.80 3.29 -33.00
N SER A 746 15.42 4.30 -32.20
CA SER A 746 14.02 4.64 -31.88
C SER A 746 13.52 5.95 -32.51
N GLN A 747 14.16 6.43 -33.58
CA GLN A 747 13.91 7.75 -34.21
C GLN A 747 12.51 7.90 -34.83
N ASN A 748 11.80 6.79 -35.00
CA ASN A 748 10.44 6.71 -35.49
C ASN A 748 9.38 6.61 -34.37
N THR A 749 9.80 6.50 -33.10
CA THR A 749 8.92 6.52 -31.93
C THR A 749 8.75 7.96 -31.46
N GLY A 750 7.58 8.54 -31.74
CA GLY A 750 7.19 9.88 -31.31
C GLY A 750 6.68 9.96 -29.87
N GLU A 751 6.39 11.17 -29.37
CA GLU A 751 5.77 11.35 -28.05
C GLU A 751 4.30 10.88 -27.99
N ASN A 752 3.90 10.36 -26.83
CA ASN A 752 2.58 9.78 -26.58
C ASN A 752 1.68 10.74 -25.78
N PHE A 753 0.91 11.58 -26.49
CA PHE A 753 0.00 12.56 -25.89
C PHE A 753 -1.49 12.19 -26.10
N LYS A 754 -2.26 12.15 -25.01
CA LYS A 754 -3.69 11.78 -24.98
C LYS A 754 -4.46 12.63 -23.96
N PHE A 755 -4.57 13.93 -24.22
CA PHE A 755 -5.31 14.87 -23.38
C PHE A 755 -6.81 14.55 -23.32
N LYS A 756 -7.48 15.01 -22.26
CA LYS A 756 -8.92 14.83 -22.03
C LYS A 756 -9.62 16.18 -21.76
N GLY A 757 -10.95 16.14 -21.64
CA GLY A 757 -11.73 17.26 -21.11
C GLY A 757 -11.53 18.61 -21.83
N LYS A 758 -11.18 19.65 -21.05
CA LYS A 758 -10.80 20.97 -21.54
C LYS A 758 -9.49 20.96 -22.32
N GLN A 759 -8.47 20.25 -21.82
CA GLN A 759 -7.13 20.24 -22.41
C GLN A 759 -7.06 19.56 -23.79
N ALA A 760 -8.04 18.69 -24.09
CA ALA A 760 -8.26 18.16 -25.45
C ALA A 760 -8.75 19.21 -26.47
N LYS A 761 -9.11 20.42 -26.03
CA LYS A 761 -9.52 21.56 -26.89
C LYS A 761 -8.50 22.70 -26.89
N ASP A 762 -7.76 22.84 -25.79
CA ASP A 762 -6.67 23.81 -25.64
C ASP A 762 -5.50 23.16 -24.90
N SER A 763 -4.44 22.84 -25.64
CA SER A 763 -3.22 22.21 -25.15
C SER A 763 -2.05 23.19 -24.99
N SER A 764 -2.31 24.50 -25.00
CA SER A 764 -1.27 25.54 -24.88
C SER A 764 -0.46 25.50 -23.57
N ALA A 765 -0.99 24.84 -22.53
CA ALA A 765 -0.26 24.57 -21.29
C ALA A 765 0.90 23.56 -21.46
N VAL A 766 0.91 22.77 -22.54
CA VAL A 766 1.91 21.73 -22.85
C VAL A 766 2.68 22.04 -24.14
N PHE A 767 2.13 22.83 -25.06
CA PHE A 767 2.79 23.24 -26.31
C PHE A 767 3.11 24.73 -26.31
N LYS A 768 4.13 25.15 -25.54
CA LYS A 768 4.65 26.53 -25.58
C LYS A 768 5.79 26.63 -26.60
N SER A 769 6.14 27.86 -26.99
CA SER A 769 7.30 28.13 -27.86
C SER A 769 8.68 27.84 -27.23
N THR A 770 8.67 27.41 -25.96
CA THR A 770 9.81 26.92 -25.18
C THR A 770 9.93 25.39 -25.21
N ASP A 771 8.92 24.67 -25.70
CA ASP A 771 8.85 23.21 -25.61
C ASP A 771 9.23 22.51 -26.93
N TYR A 772 10.22 21.63 -26.87
CA TYR A 772 10.77 20.91 -28.02
C TYR A 772 10.49 19.42 -27.86
N PHE A 773 9.51 18.90 -28.60
CA PHE A 773 9.08 17.49 -28.53
C PHE A 773 9.55 16.66 -29.73
N TRP A 774 9.92 15.40 -29.50
CA TRP A 774 10.34 14.51 -30.58
C TRP A 774 9.14 13.99 -31.38
N LYS A 775 8.95 14.54 -32.60
CA LYS A 775 8.02 14.09 -33.65
C LYS A 775 6.70 13.50 -33.10
N THR A 776 5.69 14.32 -32.81
CA THR A 776 4.48 13.82 -32.14
C THR A 776 3.83 12.66 -32.92
N VAL A 777 3.19 11.71 -32.23
CA VAL A 777 2.44 10.60 -32.86
C VAL A 777 1.28 11.10 -33.75
N GLN A 778 0.92 12.38 -33.68
CA GLN A 778 -0.09 13.03 -34.54
C GLN A 778 0.49 13.59 -35.86
N GLY A 779 1.81 13.57 -36.04
CA GLY A 779 2.51 14.05 -37.22
C GLY A 779 3.33 15.30 -36.94
N ASP A 780 4.65 15.14 -36.98
CA ASP A 780 5.68 16.18 -36.78
C ASP A 780 5.63 16.91 -35.41
N SER A 781 6.64 17.73 -35.14
CA SER A 781 6.76 18.52 -33.90
C SER A 781 5.99 19.82 -34.04
N ILE A 782 5.02 20.07 -33.15
CA ILE A 782 4.19 21.29 -33.19
C ILE A 782 5.04 22.50 -32.77
N ASP A 783 5.36 23.32 -33.77
CA ASP A 783 5.93 24.68 -33.69
C ASP A 783 7.08 24.92 -32.70
N SER A 784 8.25 24.39 -33.06
CA SER A 784 9.45 25.22 -33.01
C SER A 784 9.98 25.43 -34.42
N SER A 785 10.27 26.68 -34.77
CA SER A 785 10.78 27.07 -36.10
C SER A 785 12.26 26.70 -36.36
N LYS A 786 12.83 25.84 -35.51
CA LYS A 786 14.18 25.30 -35.59
C LYS A 786 14.15 23.80 -35.29
N VAL A 787 14.72 22.99 -36.17
CA VAL A 787 15.03 21.58 -35.87
C VAL A 787 16.16 21.55 -34.83
N VAL A 788 16.01 20.73 -33.78
CA VAL A 788 17.08 20.46 -32.81
C VAL A 788 18.17 19.62 -33.49
N THR A 789 19.43 19.98 -33.26
CA THR A 789 20.60 19.38 -33.90
C THR A 789 21.71 19.12 -32.87
N ASP A 790 22.61 18.17 -33.15
CA ASP A 790 23.69 17.77 -32.22
C ASP A 790 24.52 18.95 -31.71
N ASP A 791 24.71 20.02 -32.50
CA ASP A 791 25.46 21.22 -32.13
C ASP A 791 24.78 22.11 -31.07
N TRP A 792 23.56 21.77 -30.65
CA TRP A 792 22.92 22.33 -29.47
C TRP A 792 23.53 21.79 -28.17
N PHE A 793 24.24 20.66 -28.21
CA PHE A 793 24.85 20.01 -27.06
C PHE A 793 26.39 20.01 -27.18
N LYS A 794 27.12 19.99 -26.07
CA LYS A 794 28.59 19.77 -26.09
C LYS A 794 28.94 18.32 -26.43
N SER A 795 28.13 17.37 -25.98
CA SER A 795 28.16 15.96 -26.40
C SER A 795 26.75 15.37 -26.43
N VAL A 796 26.51 14.52 -27.43
CA VAL A 796 25.34 13.62 -27.54
C VAL A 796 25.73 12.13 -27.41
N ASP A 797 27.00 11.85 -27.13
CA ASP A 797 27.51 10.50 -26.90
C ASP A 797 27.43 10.16 -25.41
N THR A 798 26.53 9.25 -25.05
CA THR A 798 26.30 8.74 -23.69
C THR A 798 27.26 7.61 -23.31
N GLY A 799 28.11 7.13 -24.22
CA GLY A 799 28.96 5.95 -23.98
C GLY A 799 28.19 4.63 -23.84
N TYR A 800 26.90 4.61 -24.19
CA TYR A 800 26.03 3.44 -24.04
C TYR A 800 26.15 2.48 -25.22
N ASP A 801 26.47 1.21 -24.95
CA ASP A 801 26.38 0.14 -25.94
C ASP A 801 24.90 -0.27 -26.11
N TYR A 802 24.19 0.37 -27.05
CA TYR A 802 22.78 0.05 -27.38
C TYR A 802 22.51 -1.40 -27.81
N LYS A 803 23.54 -2.21 -28.07
CA LYS A 803 23.42 -3.63 -28.43
C LYS A 803 23.57 -4.55 -27.22
N ASN A 804 24.47 -4.24 -26.29
CA ASN A 804 24.73 -5.03 -25.08
C ASN A 804 24.01 -4.47 -23.84
N HIS A 805 23.49 -3.24 -23.92
CA HIS A 805 22.80 -2.48 -22.87
C HIS A 805 23.67 -2.16 -21.64
N THR A 806 24.90 -1.74 -21.90
CA THR A 806 25.95 -1.50 -20.89
C THR A 806 26.70 -0.19 -21.13
N TYR A 807 27.18 0.43 -20.05
CA TYR A 807 28.18 1.50 -20.10
C TYR A 807 29.58 0.90 -19.81
N GLU A 808 30.61 1.27 -20.58
CA GLU A 808 32.01 0.91 -20.24
C GLU A 808 32.56 1.78 -19.10
N THR A 809 32.09 3.03 -19.03
CA THR A 809 32.36 4.01 -17.96
C THR A 809 31.08 4.78 -17.68
N LEU A 810 30.78 5.09 -16.42
CA LEU A 810 29.57 5.85 -16.08
C LEU A 810 29.61 7.24 -16.73
N PRO A 811 28.56 7.66 -17.46
CA PRO A 811 28.53 8.95 -18.16
C PRO A 811 28.30 10.15 -17.24
N VAL A 812 27.86 9.89 -16.00
CA VAL A 812 27.50 10.89 -15.00
C VAL A 812 28.07 10.45 -13.67
N THR A 813 28.72 11.37 -12.95
CA THR A 813 29.33 11.11 -11.64
C THR A 813 28.97 12.23 -10.66
N ARG A 814 29.50 12.18 -9.43
CA ARG A 814 29.51 13.32 -8.51
C ARG A 814 30.88 13.99 -8.49
N ASP A 815 30.90 15.28 -8.23
CA ASP A 815 32.08 16.02 -7.80
C ASP A 815 32.29 15.85 -6.28
N ALA A 816 33.42 16.30 -5.74
CA ALA A 816 33.81 16.08 -4.34
C ALA A 816 32.94 16.81 -3.29
N ASP A 817 32.01 17.66 -3.72
CA ASP A 817 30.99 18.33 -2.91
C ASP A 817 29.57 17.74 -3.14
N GLY A 818 29.50 16.56 -3.76
CA GLY A 818 28.26 15.80 -4.05
C GLY A 818 27.49 16.26 -5.28
N ARG A 819 27.83 17.42 -5.88
CA ARG A 819 27.14 17.95 -7.06
C ARG A 819 27.26 16.99 -8.26
N ILE A 820 26.20 16.90 -9.08
CA ILE A 820 26.21 16.07 -10.28
C ILE A 820 27.14 16.66 -11.36
N ASN A 821 28.10 15.87 -11.82
CA ASN A 821 28.96 16.18 -12.96
C ASN A 821 28.55 15.36 -14.19
N MET A 822 28.11 16.07 -15.24
CA MET A 822 27.68 15.49 -16.52
C MET A 822 28.83 15.32 -17.53
N HIS A 823 30.06 15.76 -17.22
CA HIS A 823 31.22 15.71 -18.13
C HIS A 823 31.00 16.37 -19.52
N GLY A 824 30.02 17.28 -19.62
CA GLY A 824 29.59 17.92 -20.87
C GLY A 824 28.55 17.13 -21.68
N LEU A 825 28.13 15.94 -21.24
CA LEU A 825 27.01 15.20 -21.81
C LEU A 825 25.71 16.00 -21.69
N LEU A 826 25.02 16.19 -22.81
CA LEU A 826 23.77 16.95 -22.93
C LEU A 826 23.82 18.40 -22.43
N GLU A 827 25.01 18.95 -22.13
CA GLU A 827 25.17 20.35 -21.71
C GLU A 827 25.00 21.29 -22.91
N LEU A 828 24.13 22.29 -22.77
CA LEU A 828 23.62 23.08 -23.91
C LEU A 828 24.51 24.27 -24.31
N THR A 829 24.81 24.37 -25.60
CA THR A 829 25.63 25.41 -26.23
C THR A 829 24.88 26.74 -26.42
N ASP A 830 25.54 27.73 -27.04
CA ASP A 830 24.94 29.00 -27.48
C ASP A 830 23.95 28.86 -28.66
N LYS A 831 23.80 27.66 -29.22
CA LYS A 831 22.84 27.38 -30.32
C LYS A 831 21.44 27.09 -29.79
N ALA A 832 21.36 26.45 -28.61
CA ALA A 832 20.13 26.23 -27.88
C ALA A 832 19.62 27.53 -27.23
N PRO A 833 18.31 27.82 -27.21
CA PRO A 833 17.77 28.95 -26.46
C PRO A 833 18.03 28.80 -24.95
N LEU A 834 18.08 29.91 -24.22
CA LEU A 834 18.42 29.93 -22.80
C LEU A 834 17.37 29.22 -21.93
N ASN A 835 16.10 29.40 -22.24
CA ASN A 835 14.92 28.87 -21.54
C ASN A 835 14.42 27.54 -22.13
N VAL A 836 15.35 26.64 -22.45
CA VAL A 836 15.09 25.33 -23.06
C VAL A 836 16.08 24.32 -22.50
N GLY A 837 15.58 23.15 -22.11
CA GLY A 837 16.31 22.02 -21.55
C GLY A 837 16.85 22.24 -20.14
N ALA A 838 17.33 21.16 -19.55
CA ALA A 838 18.02 21.18 -18.26
C ALA A 838 19.40 21.81 -18.39
N ARG A 839 19.78 22.61 -17.39
CA ARG A 839 21.04 23.33 -17.32
C ARG A 839 21.58 23.25 -15.89
N PHE A 840 22.49 22.33 -15.65
CA PHE A 840 23.26 22.29 -14.41
C PHE A 840 24.31 23.40 -14.40
N ASN A 841 24.43 24.08 -13.27
CA ASN A 841 25.48 25.04 -12.94
C ASN A 841 25.64 25.06 -11.40
N ALA A 842 26.69 25.69 -10.89
CA ALA A 842 27.00 25.70 -9.45
C ALA A 842 25.93 26.37 -8.59
N ASP A 843 25.18 27.33 -9.16
CA ASP A 843 24.15 28.10 -8.46
C ASP A 843 22.81 27.34 -8.37
N MET A 844 22.56 26.41 -9.29
CA MET A 844 21.37 25.55 -9.35
C MET A 844 21.54 24.22 -8.61
N LEU A 845 22.77 23.69 -8.55
CA LEU A 845 23.08 22.45 -7.83
C LEU A 845 23.45 22.74 -6.38
N THR A 846 22.70 22.18 -5.45
CA THR A 846 23.02 22.16 -4.02
C THR A 846 24.21 21.24 -3.76
N SER A 847 25.29 21.75 -3.15
CA SER A 847 26.37 20.90 -2.60
C SER A 847 26.00 20.34 -1.23
N ASN A 848 26.57 19.20 -0.88
CA ASN A 848 26.50 18.61 0.45
C ASN A 848 26.91 19.65 1.51
N PRO A 849 26.08 19.96 2.54
CA PRO A 849 26.51 20.80 3.64
C PRO A 849 27.61 20.13 4.44
N VAL A 850 28.65 20.90 4.79
CA VAL A 850 29.76 20.41 5.61
C VAL A 850 29.33 20.36 7.07
N ILE A 851 29.04 19.16 7.59
CA ILE A 851 28.68 18.95 8.99
C ILE A 851 29.95 18.91 9.86
N SER A 852 30.12 19.87 10.77
CA SER A 852 31.28 19.90 11.66
C SER A 852 31.12 18.95 12.85
N ILE A 853 32.21 18.31 13.26
CA ILE A 853 32.26 17.37 14.40
C ILE A 853 32.90 18.08 15.60
N ASP A 854 32.30 19.22 15.96
CA ASP A 854 32.66 20.02 17.12
C ASP A 854 31.82 19.64 18.36
N GLY A 855 32.42 19.78 19.54
CA GLY A 855 31.82 19.54 20.85
C GLY A 855 32.52 18.45 21.66
N GLU A 856 31.83 17.88 22.64
CA GLU A 856 32.39 16.86 23.55
C GLU A 856 31.99 15.44 23.12
N GLU A 857 32.97 14.52 23.11
CA GLU A 857 32.69 13.09 22.94
C GLU A 857 31.87 12.53 24.10
N THR A 858 30.96 11.62 23.79
CA THR A 858 30.19 10.94 24.81
C THR A 858 31.05 10.06 25.71
N THR A 859 30.81 10.14 27.01
CA THR A 859 31.39 9.20 27.99
C THR A 859 30.55 7.93 28.16
N GLY A 860 29.42 7.82 27.45
CA GLY A 860 28.38 6.81 27.64
C GLY A 860 27.05 7.45 28.05
N PHE A 861 26.10 6.60 28.46
CA PHE A 861 24.81 7.04 28.95
C PHE A 861 24.93 7.87 30.24
N ALA A 862 24.08 8.90 30.38
CA ALA A 862 23.91 9.66 31.60
C ALA A 862 23.41 8.76 32.76
N SER A 863 23.73 9.12 34.00
CA SER A 863 23.38 8.33 35.17
C SER A 863 21.91 8.49 35.59
N GLU A 864 21.37 7.50 36.31
CA GLU A 864 19.99 7.55 36.81
C GLU A 864 19.76 8.80 37.68
N ASN A 865 18.78 9.63 37.30
CA ASN A 865 18.43 10.93 37.92
C ASN A 865 19.43 12.08 37.65
N GLU A 866 20.31 11.96 36.67
CA GLU A 866 21.15 13.07 36.20
C GLU A 866 20.32 14.05 35.37
N ALA A 867 20.48 15.36 35.62
CA ALA A 867 19.68 16.39 34.98
C ALA A 867 20.21 16.73 33.59
N ILE A 868 19.61 16.14 32.55
CA ILE A 868 19.89 16.48 31.16
C ILE A 868 19.40 17.90 30.88
N THR A 869 20.33 18.83 30.72
CA THR A 869 20.05 20.22 30.30
C THR A 869 19.89 20.26 28.78
N ASP A 870 18.70 20.63 28.31
CA ASP A 870 18.33 20.83 26.88
C ASP A 870 18.96 22.11 26.28
N GLU A 871 20.19 22.46 26.71
CA GLU A 871 20.90 23.71 26.38
C GLU A 871 21.92 23.57 25.23
N THR A 872 22.21 22.35 24.76
CA THR A 872 23.19 22.08 23.68
C THR A 872 22.62 22.33 22.28
N ALA A 873 22.11 23.54 22.03
CA ALA A 873 21.45 23.92 20.77
C ALA A 873 21.72 25.38 20.36
N LYS A 874 22.97 25.89 20.51
CA LYS A 874 23.38 27.23 20.05
C LYS A 874 24.84 27.35 19.57
N GLU A 875 25.21 26.56 18.56
CA GLU A 875 26.31 26.92 17.65
C GLU A 875 25.80 26.89 16.21
N GLY A 876 26.31 27.79 15.36
CA GLY A 876 25.55 28.32 14.21
C GLY A 876 25.93 27.77 12.85
N LEU A 877 24.94 27.69 11.95
CA LEU A 877 25.14 27.56 10.51
C LEU A 877 25.49 28.92 9.88
N ASP A 878 26.65 29.47 10.25
CA ASP A 878 27.22 30.68 9.62
C ASP A 878 27.84 30.33 8.25
N GLY A 879 26.97 29.94 7.31
CA GLY A 879 27.27 29.86 5.87
C GLY A 879 26.62 31.02 5.14
N GLU A 880 27.40 31.82 4.40
CA GLU A 880 26.89 32.96 3.62
C GLU A 880 25.99 32.50 2.46
N VAL A 881 24.69 32.35 2.71
CA VAL A 881 23.68 32.34 1.64
C VAL A 881 23.51 33.78 1.15
N ALA A 882 24.02 34.07 -0.04
CA ALA A 882 23.88 35.38 -0.66
C ALA A 882 22.39 35.68 -0.92
N ALA A 883 21.85 36.69 -0.24
CA ALA A 883 20.47 37.12 -0.40
C ALA A 883 20.31 38.04 -1.62
N ASP A 884 20.11 37.47 -2.80
CA ASP A 884 19.53 38.18 -3.95
C ASP A 884 18.00 38.12 -3.89
N GLU A 885 17.36 39.29 -3.93
CA GLU A 885 15.90 39.43 -3.88
C GLU A 885 15.27 39.25 -5.27
N GLU A 886 14.45 38.20 -5.49
CA GLU A 886 13.11 38.30 -6.12
C GLU A 886 12.42 36.92 -6.32
N ASN A 887 11.08 36.90 -6.27
CA ASN A 887 10.15 35.77 -6.56
C ASN A 887 9.79 34.78 -5.43
N VAL A 888 9.30 35.28 -4.30
CA VAL A 888 8.33 34.51 -3.49
C VAL A 888 6.95 34.55 -4.16
N ILE A 889 6.53 33.47 -4.82
CA ILE A 889 5.16 33.33 -5.31
C ILE A 889 4.26 32.93 -4.13
N VAL A 890 3.54 33.90 -3.58
CA VAL A 890 2.57 33.67 -2.51
C VAL A 890 1.31 33.01 -3.10
N ALA A 891 1.04 31.76 -2.72
CA ALA A 891 -0.26 31.13 -2.93
C ALA A 891 -1.30 31.81 -2.02
N SER A 892 -2.23 32.55 -2.62
CA SER A 892 -3.21 33.37 -1.89
C SER A 892 -4.55 32.64 -1.71
N ASP A 893 -4.75 31.97 -0.58
CA ASP A 893 -6.07 31.51 -0.18
C ASP A 893 -6.89 32.64 0.49
N THR A 894 -8.00 33.02 -0.14
CA THR A 894 -8.94 34.02 0.40
C THR A 894 -10.40 33.59 0.26
N ALA A 895 -10.89 32.86 1.25
CA ALA A 895 -12.32 32.70 1.57
C ALA A 895 -12.48 32.61 3.10
N ALA A 896 -12.44 33.74 3.81
CA ALA A 896 -13.62 34.55 4.14
C ALA A 896 -14.41 34.02 5.35
N ASN A 897 -14.10 34.55 6.54
CA ASN A 897 -15.01 34.56 7.68
C ASN A 897 -14.85 35.83 8.54
N GLU A 898 -15.31 36.98 8.01
CA GLU A 898 -15.51 38.16 8.84
C GLU A 898 -16.82 38.03 9.62
N THR A 899 -16.77 38.11 10.96
CA THR A 899 -17.39 39.25 11.67
C THR A 899 -16.98 39.33 13.15
N ALA A 900 -16.26 40.41 13.46
CA ALA A 900 -16.43 41.32 14.60
C ALA A 900 -16.65 40.80 16.06
N SER A 901 -16.16 41.46 17.12
CA SER A 901 -15.03 42.40 17.34
C SER A 901 -15.09 42.88 18.82
N ASN A 902 -13.96 43.39 19.35
CA ASN A 902 -13.88 44.32 20.51
C ASN A 902 -14.36 43.81 21.89
N MET A 903 -13.43 43.66 22.83
CA MET A 903 -13.13 44.62 23.94
C MET A 903 -12.17 43.92 24.92
N ASP A 904 -10.90 44.34 25.08
CA ASP A 904 -10.37 45.55 25.74
C ASP A 904 -9.98 45.29 27.23
N GLU A 905 -9.03 46.04 27.77
CA GLU A 905 -8.21 45.68 28.95
C GLU A 905 -8.88 45.80 30.33
N ALA A 906 -8.62 44.86 31.26
CA ALA A 906 -8.79 45.11 32.71
C ALA A 906 -7.96 44.23 33.68
N LYS A 907 -6.71 44.65 33.92
CA LYS A 907 -6.00 44.70 35.23
C LYS A 907 -6.43 43.75 36.37
N THR A 908 -5.50 42.84 36.71
CA THR A 908 -5.01 42.51 38.06
C THR A 908 -5.77 43.04 39.29
N LYS A 909 -6.17 42.13 40.20
CA LYS A 909 -6.02 42.38 41.65
C LYS A 909 -5.88 41.10 42.49
N VAL A 910 -4.87 41.12 43.36
CA VAL A 910 -4.64 40.13 44.43
C VAL A 910 -5.66 40.33 45.54
N ASN A 911 -6.07 39.25 46.20
CA ASN A 911 -6.38 39.29 47.64
C ASN A 911 -6.16 37.91 48.29
N THR A 912 -5.37 37.90 49.36
CA THR A 912 -5.12 36.75 50.24
C THR A 912 -6.17 36.66 51.34
N LEU A 913 -6.34 35.48 51.96
CA LEU A 913 -6.60 35.37 53.41
C LEU A 913 -6.48 33.92 53.92
N ASP A 914 -5.76 33.74 55.03
CA ASP A 914 -5.71 32.50 55.84
C ASP A 914 -7.01 32.25 56.62
N SER A 915 -7.30 30.98 56.95
CA SER A 915 -7.69 30.62 58.34
C SER A 915 -7.64 29.10 58.67
N ALA A 916 -6.64 28.72 59.48
CA ALA A 916 -6.68 27.80 60.63
C ALA A 916 -7.55 26.51 60.68
N MET A 917 -6.91 25.38 61.05
CA MET A 917 -7.53 24.22 61.74
C MET A 917 -8.10 24.61 63.13
N PRO A 918 -8.98 23.78 63.76
CA PRO A 918 -8.49 22.89 64.84
C PRO A 918 -9.24 21.55 65.13
N VAL A 919 -8.48 20.44 65.15
CA VAL A 919 -8.32 19.46 66.28
C VAL A 919 -9.47 18.51 66.75
N LEU A 920 -9.05 17.32 67.27
CA LEU A 920 -9.77 16.25 68.04
C LEU A 920 -10.55 15.22 67.17
N PHE A 921 -10.41 13.89 67.32
CA PHE A 921 -10.25 13.05 68.54
C PHE A 921 -9.15 11.95 68.45
N VAL A 922 -9.05 11.06 69.47
CA VAL A 922 -7.88 10.19 69.78
C VAL A 922 -8.26 8.72 70.08
N ALA A 923 -7.26 7.81 69.95
CA ALA A 923 -7.22 6.35 70.29
C ALA A 923 -7.58 5.39 69.13
N LEU A 924 -6.96 4.21 68.95
CA LEU A 924 -6.26 3.34 69.91
C LEU A 924 -4.76 3.04 69.65
N LEU A 925 -4.15 2.41 70.66
CA LEU A 925 -2.81 1.78 70.73
C LEU A 925 -2.73 0.42 69.97
N LEU A 926 -1.60 -0.28 69.77
CA LEU A 926 -0.12 -0.06 69.64
C LEU A 926 0.50 -1.50 69.70
N ILE A 927 1.81 -1.69 69.41
CA ILE A 927 2.62 -2.94 69.62
C ILE A 927 2.30 -4.08 68.60
N SER A 928 3.24 -4.87 68.06
CA SER A 928 4.68 -5.13 68.34
C SER A 928 5.52 -5.31 67.05
N ALA A 929 6.83 -5.09 67.16
CA ALA A 929 7.83 -5.49 66.15
C ALA A 929 8.75 -6.61 66.68
N ALA A 930 9.27 -7.49 65.80
CA ALA A 930 10.59 -8.15 65.94
C ALA A 930 10.96 -9.07 64.74
N ILE A 931 12.00 -8.67 63.99
CA ILE A 931 13.22 -9.44 63.65
C ILE A 931 13.13 -10.99 63.57
N VAL A 932 13.54 -11.58 62.44
CA VAL A 932 14.66 -12.56 62.34
C VAL A 932 15.09 -12.77 60.88
N VAL A 933 16.40 -12.85 60.64
CA VAL A 933 17.03 -13.20 59.36
C VAL A 933 17.50 -14.66 59.38
N TYR A 934 17.31 -15.41 58.29
CA TYR A 934 18.22 -16.52 57.99
C TYR A 934 18.38 -16.76 56.48
N THR A 935 19.54 -17.29 56.07
CA THR A 935 19.98 -17.32 54.66
C THR A 935 20.30 -18.74 54.15
N LYS A 936 20.45 -18.83 52.81
CA LYS A 936 21.33 -19.72 52.02
C LYS A 936 20.88 -21.15 51.61
N LYS A 937 20.95 -21.31 50.28
CA LYS A 937 21.51 -22.43 49.48
C LYS A 937 20.92 -23.85 49.64
N LYS A 938 20.14 -24.24 48.62
CA LYS A 938 20.37 -25.34 47.64
C LYS A 938 19.26 -25.24 46.57
N GLY A 939 19.43 -25.52 45.27
CA GLY A 939 20.63 -25.90 44.50
C GLY A 939 20.43 -27.22 43.73
N ILE A 940 20.81 -27.21 42.43
CA ILE A 940 21.01 -28.36 41.50
C ILE A 940 19.77 -28.85 40.70
N VAL A 941 19.78 -28.49 39.41
CA VAL A 941 19.48 -29.28 38.17
C VAL A 941 18.10 -29.95 37.99
N SER A 942 17.46 -29.58 36.87
CA SER A 942 16.98 -30.56 35.87
C SER A 942 17.03 -29.96 34.45
N GLU A 943 17.85 -30.52 33.57
CA GLU A 943 17.60 -30.44 32.12
C GLU A 943 16.47 -31.42 31.78
N LYS A 944 15.46 -30.97 31.02
CA LYS A 944 14.81 -31.74 29.95
C LYS A 944 13.76 -30.93 29.20
#